data_AF-A0A1Y1M2X3-F1
#
_entry.id   AF-A0A1Y1M2X3-F1
#
_cell.length_a   1.000
_cell.length_b   1.000
_cell.length_c   1.000
_cell.angle_alpha   90.00
_cell.angle_beta   90.00
_cell.angle_gamma   90.00
#
_symmetry.space_group_name_H-M   'P 1'
#
loop_
_entity.id
_entity.type
_entity.pdbx_description
1 polymer ?
#
loop_
_entity_poly.entity_id
_entity_poly.type
_entity_poly.pdbx_seq_one_letter_code
_entity_poly.pdbx_strand_id
1 'polypeptide(L)'
;GKAYALFFASRGASVVVNDLGGSFQGEGNSTKAADVVVDEIKKAGGKAAANYNSVEDGDKIIETAIQAFGRVDVVINNAGILRDISFKNMTDQDWDLIMKVHVKGAYKVSRAAWPHFRKQKYGRVINTASAAGLFGNFGQTNYSAAKLAMVGFTETLAKEGAKYNIMSNVIAPIAASRMTSTVMPPDVLEQLKPEWVVPLVAVLVHSGNTTENGGIYEVGGGHVAKLRWERSNGLLLKADDSYTPSAILKKWDQVVDFSNKPQYPSGPNDFLTLLEDSMKMGPSEQGDKVDFTGKVALVTGGGAGIGRAYCLAFAKYGATIVVNDLMNPDDVVNEIKKAGGKAVGVKASAEDGDTVVKAAIDNFGRIDIIVNNAGILRDKAFANMDDSLWDPVFNVHLRGTYKVTKAAWPYFLKQKYGRVINTTSTSGIYGNFGQANYAAAKCGILGFSRALAIEGQKYNIFVNTIAPNAGTAMTATVMPPEMVQAFKPDYIAPLILALCGDSCPDPTGGLYEVGSGWCGKTRWQRTGGHGFPVNVKLVPEEVVKHWKDIVNFDDDRVDNPEKTQDSMMKIMGNMGNVVEKVDEPAASNEYLDAIKAVIGKEGPPVEFKFEERDSILYNLGLGAKHTELKYVFEGAEDFQVLPTFGVIPIFTAEMPFDFGNIIPNFSPMMLLHGEQYLEIRKFPLPTSGTLESRGKLVEVVDKGNAAVVKTALTTVNKETG
;
A
#
# COMPACT_ATOMS: atom_id res chain seq x y z
N GLY A 1 -15.68 -5.10 -5.85
CA GLY A 1 -17.07 -4.76 -6.22
C GLY A 1 -17.73 -5.88 -7.01
N LYS A 2 -17.81 -5.74 -8.35
CA LYS A 2 -18.45 -6.72 -9.26
C LYS A 2 -18.07 -8.19 -9.00
N ALA A 3 -16.77 -8.49 -8.86
CA ALA A 3 -16.29 -9.85 -8.61
C ALA A 3 -16.87 -10.49 -7.33
N TYR A 4 -17.03 -9.71 -6.25
CA TYR A 4 -17.71 -10.19 -5.03
C TYR A 4 -19.17 -10.50 -5.32
N ALA A 5 -19.89 -9.59 -5.98
CA ALA A 5 -21.31 -9.74 -6.25
C ALA A 5 -21.61 -11.01 -7.07
N LEU A 6 -20.85 -11.23 -8.15
CA LEU A 6 -20.98 -12.43 -8.98
C LEU A 6 -20.68 -13.71 -8.19
N PHE A 7 -19.59 -13.70 -7.40
CA PHE A 7 -19.21 -14.85 -6.59
C PHE A 7 -20.27 -15.20 -5.53
N PHE A 8 -20.70 -14.23 -4.71
CA PHE A 8 -21.69 -14.46 -3.67
C PHE A 8 -23.02 -14.93 -4.27
N ALA A 9 -23.46 -14.33 -5.38
CA ALA A 9 -24.65 -14.80 -6.08
C ALA A 9 -24.49 -16.23 -6.61
N SER A 10 -23.32 -16.59 -7.16
CA SER A 10 -23.05 -17.96 -7.63
C SER A 10 -23.05 -19.01 -6.50
N ARG A 11 -22.84 -18.57 -5.25
CA ARG A 11 -22.93 -19.39 -4.04
C ARG A 11 -24.32 -19.31 -3.37
N GLY A 12 -25.32 -18.73 -4.04
CA GLY A 12 -26.72 -18.68 -3.60
C GLY A 12 -27.08 -17.49 -2.70
N ALA A 13 -26.17 -16.53 -2.49
CA ALA A 13 -26.51 -15.31 -1.75
C ALA A 13 -27.44 -14.40 -2.57
N SER A 14 -28.26 -13.61 -1.88
CA SER A 14 -29.01 -12.51 -2.49
C SER A 14 -28.19 -11.22 -2.35
N VAL A 15 -27.95 -10.52 -3.46
CA VAL A 15 -26.96 -9.43 -3.51
C VAL A 15 -27.61 -8.10 -3.84
N VAL A 16 -27.37 -7.07 -3.01
CA VAL A 16 -27.61 -5.68 -3.42
C VAL A 16 -26.33 -5.15 -4.09
N VAL A 17 -26.43 -4.77 -5.36
CA VAL A 17 -25.34 -4.15 -6.12
C VAL A 17 -25.52 -2.64 -6.05
N ASN A 18 -24.74 -1.98 -5.20
CA ASN A 18 -24.73 -0.53 -5.09
C ASN A 18 -23.64 0.09 -5.99
N ASP A 19 -24.03 0.95 -6.93
CA ASP A 19 -23.11 1.77 -7.71
C ASP A 19 -23.79 3.08 -8.11
N LEU A 20 -23.16 4.22 -7.75
CA LEU A 20 -23.65 5.56 -8.09
C LEU A 20 -23.52 5.84 -9.61
N GLY A 21 -22.67 5.09 -10.31
CA GLY A 21 -22.44 5.25 -11.74
C GLY A 21 -21.38 6.28 -12.12
N GLY A 22 -20.52 6.66 -11.16
CA GLY A 22 -19.42 7.61 -11.35
C GLY A 22 -18.14 6.98 -11.89
N SER A 23 -17.25 7.82 -12.42
CA SER A 23 -15.88 7.45 -12.81
C SER A 23 -15.04 7.07 -11.58
N PHE A 24 -13.82 6.56 -11.77
CA PHE A 24 -12.87 6.36 -10.66
C PHE A 24 -12.43 7.67 -10.00
N GLN A 25 -12.71 8.79 -10.66
CA GLN A 25 -12.58 10.14 -10.14
C GLN A 25 -13.90 10.64 -9.51
N GLY A 26 -14.95 9.84 -9.40
CA GLY A 26 -16.22 10.27 -8.79
C GLY A 26 -17.03 11.26 -9.61
N GLU A 27 -16.87 11.28 -10.94
CA GLU A 27 -17.62 12.14 -11.86
C GLU A 27 -18.69 11.35 -12.62
N GLY A 28 -19.87 11.94 -12.85
CA GLY A 28 -20.98 11.31 -13.58
C GLY A 28 -21.89 10.41 -12.71
N ASN A 29 -23.09 10.09 -13.22
CA ASN A 29 -24.14 9.33 -12.50
C ASN A 29 -24.86 8.32 -13.43
N SER A 30 -24.11 7.43 -14.08
CA SER A 30 -24.71 6.42 -14.98
C SER A 30 -25.17 5.17 -14.22
N THR A 31 -26.49 4.99 -14.04
CA THR A 31 -27.08 3.81 -13.35
C THR A 31 -26.71 2.46 -13.98
N LYS A 32 -26.28 2.45 -15.25
CA LYS A 32 -25.95 1.25 -16.03
C LYS A 32 -24.95 0.30 -15.35
N ALA A 33 -24.04 0.80 -14.50
CA ALA A 33 -23.01 -0.05 -13.89
C ALA A 33 -23.60 -1.11 -12.95
N ALA A 34 -24.55 -0.73 -12.10
CA ALA A 34 -25.23 -1.66 -11.20
C ALA A 34 -26.15 -2.61 -11.98
N ASP A 35 -26.92 -2.08 -12.94
CA ASP A 35 -27.86 -2.84 -13.77
C ASP A 35 -27.17 -3.99 -14.51
N VAL A 36 -26.04 -3.73 -15.16
CA VAL A 36 -25.28 -4.74 -15.90
C VAL A 36 -24.91 -5.93 -15.01
N VAL A 37 -24.48 -5.69 -13.77
CA VAL A 37 -24.11 -6.77 -12.85
C VAL A 37 -25.33 -7.51 -12.33
N VAL A 38 -26.42 -6.80 -12.04
CA VAL A 38 -27.69 -7.41 -11.61
C VAL A 38 -28.26 -8.31 -12.70
N ASP A 39 -28.24 -7.86 -13.95
CA ASP A 39 -28.71 -8.64 -15.11
C ASP A 39 -27.84 -9.88 -15.33
N GLU A 40 -26.51 -9.75 -15.20
CA GLU A 40 -25.58 -10.87 -15.26
C GLU A 40 -25.90 -11.92 -14.18
N ILE A 41 -26.15 -11.49 -12.94
CA ILE A 41 -26.53 -12.37 -11.83
C ILE A 41 -27.88 -13.06 -12.11
N LYS A 42 -28.90 -12.31 -12.51
CA LYS A 42 -30.24 -12.85 -12.79
C LYS A 42 -30.22 -13.84 -13.95
N LYS A 43 -29.47 -13.55 -15.01
CA LYS A 43 -29.28 -14.44 -16.16
C LYS A 43 -28.62 -15.76 -15.76
N ALA A 44 -27.71 -15.73 -14.78
CA ALA A 44 -27.10 -16.91 -14.19
C ALA A 44 -27.99 -17.63 -13.14
N GLY A 45 -29.24 -17.19 -12.94
CA GLY A 45 -30.19 -17.78 -11.99
C GLY A 45 -30.05 -17.29 -10.54
N GLY A 46 -29.19 -16.31 -10.28
CA GLY A 46 -28.99 -15.72 -8.95
C GLY A 46 -30.02 -14.63 -8.61
N LYS A 47 -29.97 -14.14 -7.37
CA LYS A 47 -30.86 -13.09 -6.85
C LYS A 47 -30.08 -11.80 -6.63
N ALA A 48 -30.45 -10.73 -7.32
CA ALA A 48 -29.84 -9.42 -7.12
C ALA A 48 -30.80 -8.24 -7.31
N ALA A 49 -30.52 -7.16 -6.59
CA ALA A 49 -31.21 -5.87 -6.70
C ALA A 49 -30.17 -4.75 -6.89
N ALA A 50 -30.46 -3.79 -7.77
CA ALA A 50 -29.61 -2.63 -7.99
C ALA A 50 -29.91 -1.54 -6.95
N ASN A 51 -28.90 -0.77 -6.58
CA ASN A 51 -29.04 0.47 -5.82
C ASN A 51 -28.11 1.53 -6.44
N TYR A 52 -28.59 2.77 -6.53
CA TYR A 52 -27.90 3.88 -7.20
C TYR A 52 -27.57 5.04 -6.26
N ASN A 53 -27.72 4.85 -4.95
CA ASN A 53 -27.53 5.92 -3.98
C ASN A 53 -26.03 6.18 -3.73
N SER A 54 -25.73 7.39 -3.28
CA SER A 54 -24.41 7.65 -2.70
C SER A 54 -24.23 6.77 -1.46
N VAL A 55 -23.00 6.37 -1.19
CA VAL A 55 -22.66 5.65 0.05
C VAL A 55 -22.91 6.48 1.31
N GLU A 56 -23.09 7.79 1.17
CA GLU A 56 -23.53 8.68 2.24
C GLU A 56 -24.98 8.42 2.67
N ASP A 57 -25.83 7.96 1.75
CA ASP A 57 -27.21 7.55 1.98
C ASP A 57 -27.26 6.05 2.37
N GLY A 58 -26.40 5.65 3.31
CA GLY A 58 -26.26 4.25 3.71
C GLY A 58 -27.57 3.62 4.19
N ASP A 59 -28.47 4.41 4.76
CA ASP A 59 -29.83 4.01 5.12
C ASP A 59 -30.65 3.53 3.91
N LYS A 60 -30.61 4.25 2.78
CA LYS A 60 -31.31 3.86 1.54
C LYS A 60 -30.72 2.61 0.90
N ILE A 61 -29.40 2.42 1.03
CA ILE A 61 -28.72 1.21 0.56
C ILE A 61 -29.18 -0.01 1.36
N ILE A 62 -29.20 0.10 2.68
CA ILE A 62 -29.67 -0.99 3.56
C ILE A 62 -31.17 -1.21 3.42
N GLU A 63 -31.97 -0.15 3.27
CA GLU A 63 -33.40 -0.25 3.00
C GLU A 63 -33.67 -1.09 1.75
N THR A 64 -32.89 -0.92 0.68
CA THR A 64 -33.03 -1.76 -0.53
C THR A 64 -32.81 -3.24 -0.23
N ALA A 65 -31.84 -3.59 0.62
CA ALA A 65 -31.62 -4.99 1.03
C ALA A 65 -32.81 -5.54 1.83
N ILE A 66 -33.36 -4.74 2.74
CA ILE A 66 -34.51 -5.12 3.55
C ILE A 66 -35.77 -5.26 2.70
N GLN A 67 -36.05 -4.33 1.79
CA GLN A 67 -37.22 -4.39 0.91
C GLN A 67 -37.14 -5.57 -0.07
N ALA A 68 -35.96 -5.81 -0.66
CA ALA A 68 -35.80 -6.88 -1.65
C ALA A 68 -35.70 -8.28 -1.03
N PHE A 69 -35.03 -8.41 0.13
CA PHE A 69 -34.64 -9.72 0.67
C PHE A 69 -34.99 -9.93 2.15
N GLY A 70 -35.55 -8.91 2.84
CA GLY A 70 -36.00 -9.00 4.23
C GLY A 70 -34.88 -8.99 5.29
N ARG A 71 -33.61 -9.00 4.88
CA ARG A 71 -32.45 -9.10 5.78
C ARG A 71 -31.17 -8.56 5.14
N VAL A 72 -30.18 -8.25 5.97
CA VAL A 72 -28.80 -7.98 5.57
C VAL A 72 -27.87 -8.74 6.51
N ASP A 73 -26.90 -9.46 5.95
CA ASP A 73 -25.97 -10.32 6.69
C ASP A 73 -24.52 -9.88 6.57
N VAL A 74 -24.16 -9.35 5.41
CA VAL A 74 -22.80 -8.98 5.04
C VAL A 74 -22.81 -7.57 4.46
N VAL A 75 -21.92 -6.71 4.95
CA VAL A 75 -21.59 -5.42 4.35
C VAL A 75 -20.15 -5.45 3.89
N ILE A 76 -19.92 -5.19 2.60
CA ILE A 76 -18.58 -5.04 2.03
C ILE A 76 -18.39 -3.57 1.63
N ASN A 77 -17.74 -2.80 2.50
CA ASN A 77 -17.40 -1.41 2.24
C ASN A 77 -16.23 -1.33 1.24
N ASN A 78 -16.56 -1.45 -0.03
CA ASN A 78 -15.64 -1.46 -1.18
C ASN A 78 -15.64 -0.16 -1.99
N ALA A 79 -16.72 0.64 -1.93
CA ALA A 79 -16.85 1.86 -2.72
C ALA A 79 -15.66 2.80 -2.50
N GLY A 80 -15.17 3.39 -3.58
CA GLY A 80 -13.96 4.21 -3.53
C GLY A 80 -13.66 4.94 -4.83
N ILE A 81 -12.96 6.06 -4.68
CA ILE A 81 -12.48 6.95 -5.74
C ILE A 81 -11.05 7.41 -5.43
N LEU A 82 -10.33 7.98 -6.39
CA LEU A 82 -8.98 8.52 -6.16
C LEU A 82 -8.83 9.97 -6.63
N ARG A 83 -7.88 10.65 -5.97
CA ARG A 83 -7.42 12.01 -6.23
C ARG A 83 -5.93 12.05 -5.97
N ASP A 84 -5.19 11.49 -6.92
CA ASP A 84 -3.74 11.41 -6.83
C ASP A 84 -3.16 12.78 -7.15
N ILE A 85 -2.68 13.46 -6.11
CA ILE A 85 -2.15 14.81 -6.19
C ILE A 85 -1.16 15.02 -5.04
N SER A 86 0.01 15.59 -5.36
CA SER A 86 1.00 15.92 -4.32
C SER A 86 0.38 16.79 -3.24
N PHE A 87 0.85 16.64 -2.00
CA PHE A 87 0.30 17.38 -0.86
C PHE A 87 0.31 18.89 -1.06
N LYS A 88 1.35 19.41 -1.74
CA LYS A 88 1.46 20.84 -2.11
C LYS A 88 0.25 21.31 -2.94
N ASN A 89 -0.23 20.50 -3.88
CA ASN A 89 -1.25 20.91 -4.85
C ASN A 89 -2.67 20.47 -4.47
N MET A 90 -2.82 19.55 -3.51
CA MET A 90 -4.12 19.06 -3.06
C MET A 90 -5.02 20.19 -2.54
N THR A 91 -6.26 20.27 -2.99
CA THR A 91 -7.26 21.21 -2.49
C THR A 91 -8.06 20.64 -1.32
N ASP A 92 -8.77 21.49 -0.57
CA ASP A 92 -9.72 21.03 0.45
C ASP A 92 -10.80 20.12 -0.15
N GLN A 93 -11.25 20.40 -1.38
CA GLN A 93 -12.25 19.61 -2.07
C GLN A 93 -11.74 18.19 -2.39
N ASP A 94 -10.46 18.06 -2.79
CA ASP A 94 -9.84 16.75 -3.04
C ASP A 94 -9.74 15.93 -1.75
N TRP A 95 -9.47 16.58 -0.61
CA TRP A 95 -9.45 15.93 0.70
C TRP A 95 -10.85 15.50 1.14
N ASP A 96 -11.79 16.44 1.13
CA ASP A 96 -13.15 16.25 1.64
C ASP A 96 -13.88 15.17 0.84
N LEU A 97 -13.72 15.15 -0.49
CA LEU A 97 -14.33 14.15 -1.37
C LEU A 97 -13.84 12.71 -1.04
N ILE A 98 -12.54 12.53 -0.81
CA ILE A 98 -11.97 11.22 -0.45
C ILE A 98 -12.47 10.74 0.91
N MET A 99 -12.49 11.63 1.91
CA MET A 99 -13.02 11.30 3.24
C MET A 99 -14.53 10.96 3.19
N LYS A 100 -15.28 11.71 2.39
CA LYS A 100 -16.73 11.52 2.22
C LYS A 100 -17.08 10.13 1.68
N VAL A 101 -16.40 9.70 0.62
CA VAL A 101 -16.69 8.40 -0.01
C VAL A 101 -16.15 7.23 0.81
N HIS A 102 -14.87 7.26 1.18
CA HIS A 102 -14.21 6.10 1.77
C HIS A 102 -14.51 5.93 3.26
N VAL A 103 -14.64 7.03 4.00
CA VAL A 103 -14.75 7.01 5.46
C VAL A 103 -16.18 7.24 5.91
N LYS A 104 -16.77 8.39 5.53
CA LYS A 104 -18.16 8.70 5.90
C LYS A 104 -19.14 7.71 5.24
N GLY A 105 -18.90 7.31 3.99
CA GLY A 105 -19.70 6.28 3.32
C GLY A 105 -19.69 4.93 4.05
N ALA A 106 -18.50 4.41 4.39
CA ALA A 106 -18.38 3.16 5.14
C ALA A 106 -19.05 3.24 6.53
N TYR A 107 -18.92 4.38 7.21
CA TYR A 107 -19.64 4.67 8.45
C TYR A 107 -21.16 4.59 8.25
N LYS A 108 -21.71 5.33 7.29
CA LYS A 108 -23.15 5.44 7.02
C LYS A 108 -23.78 4.07 6.72
N VAL A 109 -23.17 3.30 5.82
CA VAL A 109 -23.65 1.96 5.43
C VAL A 109 -23.60 0.99 6.61
N SER A 110 -22.46 0.95 7.32
CA SER A 110 -22.28 0.06 8.48
C SER A 110 -23.23 0.41 9.62
N ARG A 111 -23.44 1.70 9.88
CA ARG A 111 -24.33 2.21 10.92
C ARG A 111 -25.79 1.89 10.60
N ALA A 112 -26.20 1.97 9.34
CA ALA A 112 -27.54 1.58 8.91
C ALA A 112 -27.77 0.05 9.03
N ALA A 113 -26.77 -0.78 8.76
CA ALA A 113 -26.87 -2.23 8.90
C ALA A 113 -26.87 -2.70 10.36
N TRP A 114 -26.22 -1.95 11.25
CA TRP A 114 -25.93 -2.36 12.63
C TRP A 114 -27.15 -2.78 13.46
N PRO A 115 -28.29 -2.06 13.45
CA PRO A 115 -29.49 -2.48 14.16
C PRO A 115 -30.02 -3.84 13.69
N HIS A 116 -29.95 -4.11 12.39
CA HIS A 116 -30.37 -5.40 11.82
C HIS A 116 -29.46 -6.52 12.31
N PHE A 117 -28.14 -6.33 12.21
CA PHE A 117 -27.14 -7.28 12.69
C PHE A 117 -27.32 -7.61 14.18
N ARG A 118 -27.54 -6.59 15.02
CA ARG A 118 -27.77 -6.77 16.47
C ARG A 118 -29.05 -7.54 16.74
N LYS A 119 -30.14 -7.23 16.04
CA LYS A 119 -31.44 -7.89 16.20
C LYS A 119 -31.35 -9.38 15.86
N GLN A 120 -30.65 -9.72 14.78
CA GLN A 120 -30.52 -11.10 14.32
C GLN A 120 -29.36 -11.86 14.97
N LYS A 121 -28.53 -11.20 15.79
CA LYS A 121 -27.31 -11.76 16.41
C LYS A 121 -26.36 -12.39 15.38
N TYR A 122 -26.21 -11.73 14.24
CA TYR A 122 -25.29 -12.12 13.18
C TYR A 122 -25.00 -10.93 12.28
N GLY A 123 -23.74 -10.70 11.96
CA GLY A 123 -23.33 -9.74 10.94
C GLY A 123 -21.87 -9.91 10.55
N ARG A 124 -21.53 -9.54 9.33
CA ARG A 124 -20.15 -9.55 8.84
C ARG A 124 -19.85 -8.26 8.10
N VAL A 125 -18.76 -7.59 8.47
CA VAL A 125 -18.33 -6.33 7.85
C VAL A 125 -16.92 -6.51 7.30
N ILE A 126 -16.73 -6.15 6.05
CA ILE A 126 -15.42 -6.04 5.43
C ILE A 126 -15.18 -4.59 5.05
N ASN A 127 -14.14 -4.00 5.62
CA ASN A 127 -13.69 -2.67 5.26
C ASN A 127 -12.44 -2.75 4.37
N THR A 128 -12.46 -2.02 3.26
CA THR A 128 -11.39 -2.06 2.27
C THR A 128 -10.37 -0.95 2.55
N ALA A 129 -9.22 -1.31 3.09
CA ALA A 129 -8.03 -0.49 3.20
C ALA A 129 -7.21 -0.55 1.89
N SER A 130 -5.89 -0.32 1.96
CA SER A 130 -4.94 -0.53 0.86
C SER A 130 -3.50 -0.51 1.39
N ALA A 131 -2.53 -0.96 0.59
CA ALA A 131 -1.12 -0.76 0.89
C ALA A 131 -0.78 0.74 1.11
N ALA A 132 -1.36 1.64 0.31
CA ALA A 132 -1.18 3.09 0.51
C ALA A 132 -1.73 3.58 1.86
N GLY A 133 -2.81 2.95 2.37
CA GLY A 133 -3.28 3.19 3.73
C GLY A 133 -2.31 2.68 4.79
N LEU A 134 -1.89 1.42 4.66
CA LEU A 134 -1.02 0.77 5.63
C LEU A 134 0.35 1.42 5.74
N PHE A 135 0.94 1.85 4.62
CA PHE A 135 2.36 2.26 4.55
C PHE A 135 2.56 3.73 4.14
N GLY A 136 1.51 4.41 3.68
CA GLY A 136 1.63 5.72 3.03
C GLY A 136 2.06 5.60 1.57
N ASN A 137 1.65 6.55 0.73
CA ASN A 137 2.11 6.64 -0.65
C ASN A 137 2.22 8.10 -1.11
N PHE A 138 3.23 8.40 -1.93
CA PHE A 138 3.45 9.73 -2.46
C PHE A 138 2.26 10.18 -3.31
N GLY A 139 1.77 11.40 -3.12
CA GLY A 139 0.65 11.95 -3.88
C GLY A 139 -0.72 11.41 -3.46
N GLN A 140 -0.79 10.66 -2.36
CA GLN A 140 -2.02 10.01 -1.89
C GLN A 140 -2.32 10.29 -0.42
N THR A 141 -1.86 11.41 0.14
CA THR A 141 -2.07 11.73 1.58
C THR A 141 -3.53 11.66 2.06
N ASN A 142 -4.50 12.12 1.28
CA ASN A 142 -5.94 11.97 1.56
C ASN A 142 -6.39 10.51 1.55
N TYR A 143 -5.97 9.74 0.54
CA TYR A 143 -6.32 8.34 0.37
C TYR A 143 -5.64 7.44 1.42
N SER A 144 -4.36 7.64 1.70
CA SER A 144 -3.64 6.97 2.79
C SER A 144 -4.33 7.20 4.13
N ALA A 145 -4.74 8.43 4.41
CA ALA A 145 -5.50 8.76 5.60
C ALA A 145 -6.86 8.03 5.65
N ALA A 146 -7.64 8.09 4.57
CA ALA A 146 -8.95 7.43 4.51
C ALA A 146 -8.85 5.90 4.62
N LYS A 147 -7.87 5.29 3.96
CA LYS A 147 -7.69 3.83 3.96
C LYS A 147 -7.15 3.30 5.27
N LEU A 148 -6.31 4.07 5.99
CA LEU A 148 -5.90 3.66 7.33
C LEU A 148 -6.98 3.92 8.39
N ALA A 149 -7.83 4.94 8.22
CA ALA A 149 -9.01 5.14 9.07
C ALA A 149 -9.91 3.90 9.13
N MET A 150 -9.98 3.12 8.05
CA MET A 150 -10.71 1.86 8.01
C MET A 150 -10.17 0.79 8.98
N VAL A 151 -8.88 0.83 9.33
CA VAL A 151 -8.31 -0.09 10.32
C VAL A 151 -8.86 0.21 11.71
N GLY A 152 -8.66 1.44 12.22
CA GLY A 152 -9.17 1.83 13.53
C GLY A 152 -10.70 1.76 13.65
N PHE A 153 -11.42 2.04 12.55
CA PHE A 153 -12.87 1.83 12.48
C PHE A 153 -13.23 0.35 12.68
N THR A 154 -12.56 -0.54 11.95
CA THR A 154 -12.83 -1.98 11.97
C THR A 154 -12.50 -2.63 13.30
N GLU A 155 -11.35 -2.31 13.90
CA GLU A 155 -10.98 -2.86 15.21
C GLU A 155 -11.95 -2.44 16.30
N THR A 156 -12.50 -1.22 16.21
CA THR A 156 -13.57 -0.78 17.10
C THR A 156 -14.86 -1.55 16.86
N LEU A 157 -15.31 -1.68 15.60
CA LEU A 157 -16.51 -2.47 15.28
C LEU A 157 -16.37 -3.94 15.71
N ALA A 158 -15.17 -4.51 15.57
CA ALA A 158 -14.86 -5.87 16.02
C ALA A 158 -15.10 -6.02 17.53
N LYS A 159 -14.63 -5.07 18.34
CA LYS A 159 -14.83 -5.04 19.80
C LYS A 159 -16.30 -4.82 20.17
N GLU A 160 -17.00 -3.90 19.49
CA GLU A 160 -18.42 -3.60 19.78
C GLU A 160 -19.38 -4.72 19.36
N GLY A 161 -19.07 -5.36 18.23
CA GLY A 161 -19.90 -6.36 17.58
C GLY A 161 -19.78 -7.76 18.17
N ALA A 162 -18.68 -8.07 18.86
CA ALA A 162 -18.34 -9.42 19.32
C ALA A 162 -19.49 -10.10 20.08
N LYS A 163 -20.10 -9.41 21.06
CA LYS A 163 -21.21 -9.96 21.86
C LYS A 163 -22.50 -10.22 21.09
N TYR A 164 -22.61 -9.71 19.87
CA TYR A 164 -23.74 -9.90 18.96
C TYR A 164 -23.42 -10.83 17.79
N ASN A 165 -22.25 -11.51 17.80
CA ASN A 165 -21.74 -12.28 16.66
C ASN A 165 -21.67 -11.43 15.37
N ILE A 166 -21.26 -10.17 15.54
CA ILE A 166 -20.94 -9.27 14.44
C ILE A 166 -19.42 -9.20 14.36
N MET A 167 -18.86 -9.69 13.25
CA MET A 167 -17.41 -9.69 13.03
C MET A 167 -17.03 -8.70 11.94
N SER A 168 -15.95 -7.97 12.17
CA SER A 168 -15.48 -6.95 11.24
C SER A 168 -14.01 -7.18 10.94
N ASN A 169 -13.61 -7.23 9.66
CA ASN A 169 -12.22 -7.44 9.25
C ASN A 169 -11.82 -6.47 8.13
N VAL A 170 -10.51 -6.25 7.98
CA VAL A 170 -9.91 -5.38 6.97
C VAL A 170 -9.24 -6.22 5.90
N ILE A 171 -9.43 -5.81 4.64
CA ILE A 171 -8.57 -6.24 3.54
C ILE A 171 -7.82 -5.04 2.96
N ALA A 172 -6.57 -5.25 2.60
CA ALA A 172 -5.72 -4.34 1.84
C ALA A 172 -5.42 -4.99 0.48
N PRO A 173 -6.38 -4.93 -0.46
CA PRO A 173 -6.25 -5.64 -1.71
C PRO A 173 -5.23 -4.98 -2.64
N ILE A 174 -4.55 -5.81 -3.40
CA ILE A 174 -3.72 -5.42 -4.54
C ILE A 174 -4.31 -6.10 -5.77
N ALA A 175 -4.98 -5.30 -6.59
CA ALA A 175 -5.62 -5.76 -7.80
C ALA A 175 -5.44 -4.73 -8.93
N ALA A 176 -5.41 -5.23 -10.15
CA ALA A 176 -5.65 -4.45 -11.35
C ALA A 176 -7.02 -3.78 -11.20
N SER A 177 -7.01 -2.46 -11.25
CA SER A 177 -8.19 -1.64 -11.38
C SER A 177 -8.10 -0.94 -12.73
N ARG A 178 -9.18 -0.26 -13.14
CA ARG A 178 -9.15 0.69 -14.28
C ARG A 178 -8.01 1.74 -14.17
N MET A 179 -7.41 1.86 -12.99
CA MET A 179 -6.39 2.86 -12.66
C MET A 179 -4.97 2.33 -12.76
N THR A 180 -4.68 1.16 -12.15
CA THR A 180 -3.36 0.53 -12.27
C THR A 180 -3.08 0.03 -13.69
N SER A 181 -4.13 -0.16 -14.50
CA SER A 181 -4.03 -0.54 -15.92
C SER A 181 -3.36 0.48 -16.84
N THR A 182 -3.10 1.71 -16.36
CA THR A 182 -2.43 2.76 -17.15
C THR A 182 -0.93 2.85 -16.90
N VAL A 183 -0.41 2.15 -15.88
CA VAL A 183 0.98 2.26 -15.42
C VAL A 183 1.71 0.91 -15.42
N MET A 184 0.99 -0.21 -15.29
CA MET A 184 1.58 -1.54 -15.21
C MET A 184 1.57 -2.27 -16.58
N PRO A 185 2.57 -3.11 -16.86
CA PRO A 185 2.57 -3.97 -18.05
C PRO A 185 1.35 -4.91 -18.13
N PRO A 186 0.84 -5.24 -19.34
CA PRO A 186 -0.36 -6.08 -19.51
C PRO A 186 -0.27 -7.46 -18.85
N ASP A 187 0.89 -8.11 -18.89
CA ASP A 187 1.18 -9.40 -18.27
C ASP A 187 1.07 -9.34 -16.74
N VAL A 188 1.51 -8.24 -16.12
CA VAL A 188 1.34 -8.01 -14.68
C VAL A 188 -0.13 -7.78 -14.34
N LEU A 189 -0.85 -6.98 -15.15
CA LEU A 189 -2.27 -6.71 -14.95
C LEU A 189 -3.13 -7.97 -15.04
N GLU A 190 -2.78 -8.87 -15.96
CA GLU A 190 -3.46 -10.15 -16.09
C GLU A 190 -3.32 -11.00 -14.83
N GLN A 191 -2.23 -10.88 -14.08
CA GLN A 191 -2.05 -11.65 -12.85
C GLN A 191 -2.68 -10.98 -11.62
N LEU A 192 -3.04 -9.70 -11.69
CA LEU A 192 -3.65 -8.95 -10.59
C LEU A 192 -5.19 -8.93 -10.66
N LYS A 193 -5.84 -10.01 -11.11
CA LYS A 193 -7.31 -10.02 -11.26
C LYS A 193 -8.02 -9.84 -9.91
N PRO A 194 -9.13 -9.08 -9.83
CA PRO A 194 -9.91 -8.90 -8.59
C PRO A 194 -10.37 -10.21 -7.93
N GLU A 195 -10.49 -11.28 -8.71
CA GLU A 195 -10.87 -12.62 -8.30
C GLU A 195 -9.94 -13.20 -7.23
N TRP A 196 -8.67 -12.77 -7.15
CA TRP A 196 -7.75 -13.22 -6.10
C TRP A 196 -8.15 -12.79 -4.70
N VAL A 197 -8.93 -11.71 -4.58
CA VAL A 197 -9.37 -11.15 -3.29
C VAL A 197 -10.63 -11.85 -2.78
N VAL A 198 -11.46 -12.37 -3.69
CA VAL A 198 -12.80 -12.87 -3.39
C VAL A 198 -12.80 -14.07 -2.42
N PRO A 199 -11.92 -15.09 -2.57
CA PRO A 199 -11.90 -16.25 -1.68
C PRO A 199 -11.63 -15.90 -0.22
N LEU A 200 -10.68 -15.02 0.07
CA LEU A 200 -10.41 -14.54 1.44
C LEU A 200 -11.64 -13.85 2.04
N VAL A 201 -12.25 -12.93 1.28
CA VAL A 201 -13.46 -12.23 1.72
C VAL A 201 -14.58 -13.21 2.03
N ALA A 202 -14.78 -14.22 1.19
CA ALA A 202 -15.78 -15.26 1.41
C ALA A 202 -15.51 -16.04 2.70
N VAL A 203 -14.26 -16.41 3.00
CA VAL A 203 -13.88 -17.06 4.27
C VAL A 203 -14.19 -16.16 5.47
N LEU A 204 -13.78 -14.89 5.42
CA LEU A 204 -13.96 -13.95 6.53
C LEU A 204 -15.43 -13.67 6.86
N VAL A 205 -16.32 -13.69 5.87
CA VAL A 205 -17.76 -13.45 6.06
C VAL A 205 -18.60 -14.73 6.17
N HIS A 206 -18.00 -15.91 6.03
CA HIS A 206 -18.74 -17.15 6.20
C HIS A 206 -19.18 -17.33 7.67
N SER A 207 -20.31 -18.00 7.90
CA SER A 207 -20.79 -18.31 9.26
C SER A 207 -19.85 -19.24 10.03
N GLY A 208 -19.03 -20.03 9.31
CA GLY A 208 -17.97 -20.86 9.88
C GLY A 208 -16.77 -20.08 10.44
N ASN A 209 -16.62 -18.79 10.10
CA ASN A 209 -15.65 -17.94 10.80
C ASN A 209 -16.20 -17.63 12.21
N THR A 210 -15.52 -18.16 13.22
CA THR A 210 -15.84 -17.96 14.64
C THR A 210 -14.75 -17.20 15.42
N THR A 211 -13.57 -16.98 14.82
CA THR A 211 -12.38 -16.48 15.52
C THR A 211 -11.82 -15.19 14.93
N GLU A 212 -11.99 -14.97 13.62
CA GLU A 212 -11.35 -13.85 12.92
C GLU A 212 -12.23 -12.61 12.97
N ASN A 213 -11.87 -11.72 13.90
CA ASN A 213 -12.54 -10.48 14.17
C ASN A 213 -11.51 -9.40 14.52
N GLY A 214 -11.47 -8.33 13.75
CA GLY A 214 -10.43 -7.29 13.80
C GLY A 214 -9.16 -7.67 13.01
N GLY A 215 -9.19 -8.73 12.21
CA GLY A 215 -8.04 -9.14 11.40
C GLY A 215 -7.77 -8.18 10.24
N ILE A 216 -6.49 -8.04 9.88
CA ILE A 216 -6.00 -7.18 8.80
C ILE A 216 -5.23 -8.05 7.81
N TYR A 217 -5.61 -8.01 6.54
CA TYR A 217 -5.04 -8.90 5.53
C TYR A 217 -4.57 -8.16 4.29
N GLU A 218 -3.38 -8.47 3.82
CA GLU A 218 -2.96 -8.18 2.45
C GLU A 218 -3.34 -9.34 1.53
N VAL A 219 -3.81 -9.02 0.34
CA VAL A 219 -4.28 -10.03 -0.60
C VAL A 219 -4.22 -9.54 -2.05
N GLY A 220 -3.67 -10.35 -2.95
CA GLY A 220 -3.59 -10.05 -4.37
C GLY A 220 -2.67 -11.01 -5.12
N GLY A 221 -2.86 -11.17 -6.43
CA GLY A 221 -2.05 -12.04 -7.31
C GLY A 221 -1.74 -13.43 -6.73
N GLY A 222 -2.75 -14.06 -6.13
CA GLY A 222 -2.62 -15.38 -5.52
C GLY A 222 -1.92 -15.42 -4.17
N HIS A 223 -1.46 -14.32 -3.58
CA HIS A 223 -0.88 -14.31 -2.23
C HIS A 223 -1.85 -13.73 -1.19
N VAL A 224 -1.84 -14.32 0.02
CA VAL A 224 -2.59 -13.84 1.18
C VAL A 224 -1.70 -13.84 2.42
N ALA A 225 -1.63 -12.72 3.14
CA ALA A 225 -0.93 -12.62 4.42
C ALA A 225 -1.72 -11.80 5.44
N LYS A 226 -1.50 -12.07 6.72
CA LYS A 226 -2.11 -11.36 7.85
C LYS A 226 -1.12 -10.36 8.43
N LEU A 227 -1.62 -9.21 8.87
CA LEU A 227 -0.86 -8.19 9.58
C LEU A 227 -1.33 -8.07 11.02
N ARG A 228 -0.39 -7.71 11.90
CA ARG A 228 -0.66 -7.27 13.27
C ARG A 228 0.27 -6.12 13.65
N TRP A 229 -0.12 -5.39 14.69
CA TRP A 229 0.77 -4.42 15.31
C TRP A 229 1.85 -5.12 16.13
N GLU A 230 3.08 -4.65 15.96
CA GLU A 230 4.23 -5.04 16.77
C GLU A 230 4.77 -3.78 17.46
N ARG A 231 4.88 -3.82 18.78
CA ARG A 231 5.36 -2.73 19.62
C ARG A 231 6.69 -3.13 20.25
N SER A 232 7.71 -2.27 20.16
CA SER A 232 8.99 -2.53 20.81
C SER A 232 8.80 -2.67 22.32
N ASN A 233 9.72 -3.35 23.00
CA ASN A 233 9.73 -3.35 24.47
C ASN A 233 9.85 -1.91 25.03
N GLY A 234 10.55 -1.07 24.29
CA GLY A 234 10.67 0.37 24.54
C GLY A 234 11.67 0.71 25.64
N LEU A 235 11.96 2.00 25.73
CA LEU A 235 12.84 2.60 26.72
C LEU A 235 12.02 3.06 27.91
N LEU A 236 12.31 2.53 29.10
CA LEU A 236 11.82 3.07 30.37
C LEU A 236 12.91 3.91 31.04
N LEU A 237 12.55 5.12 31.42
CA LEU A 237 13.40 6.04 32.19
C LEU A 237 12.62 6.56 33.40
N LYS A 238 13.34 7.12 34.38
CA LYS A 238 12.75 7.71 35.57
C LYS A 238 11.87 8.90 35.22
N ALA A 239 10.60 8.87 35.59
CA ALA A 239 9.60 9.90 35.33
C ALA A 239 9.73 11.08 36.30
N ASP A 240 10.84 11.81 36.18
CA ASP A 240 11.13 13.03 36.90
C ASP A 240 11.83 14.05 35.99
N ASP A 241 12.45 15.09 36.56
CA ASP A 241 13.13 16.14 35.80
C ASP A 241 14.34 15.65 34.98
N SER A 242 14.86 14.45 35.26
CA SER A 242 15.91 13.81 34.46
C SER A 242 15.37 13.16 33.17
N TYR A 243 14.06 12.99 33.03
CA TYR A 243 13.43 12.53 31.79
C TYR A 243 13.45 13.66 30.75
N THR A 244 14.52 13.72 29.97
CA THR A 244 14.75 14.77 28.97
C THR A 244 14.84 14.18 27.56
N PRO A 245 14.65 14.99 26.51
CA PRO A 245 14.93 14.58 25.14
C PRO A 245 16.37 14.05 24.96
N SER A 246 17.36 14.62 25.66
CA SER A 246 18.76 14.12 25.57
C SER A 246 18.91 12.71 26.15
N ALA A 247 18.22 12.41 27.26
CA ALA A 247 18.27 11.10 27.88
C ALA A 247 17.62 10.04 27.00
N ILE A 248 16.52 10.39 26.32
CA ILE A 248 15.88 9.53 25.32
C ILE A 248 16.82 9.27 24.14
N LEU A 249 17.39 10.34 23.55
CA LEU A 249 18.27 10.23 22.38
C LEU A 249 19.53 9.42 22.69
N LYS A 250 20.09 9.52 23.90
CA LYS A 250 21.23 8.72 24.34
C LYS A 250 20.96 7.21 24.33
N LYS A 251 19.70 6.81 24.55
CA LYS A 251 19.27 5.40 24.58
C LYS A 251 18.25 5.11 23.48
N TRP A 252 18.35 5.81 22.35
CA TRP A 252 17.39 5.71 21.25
C TRP A 252 17.23 4.28 20.73
N ASP A 253 18.33 3.52 20.70
CA ASP A 253 18.32 2.13 20.25
C ASP A 253 17.29 1.29 21.01
N GLN A 254 17.06 1.55 22.30
CA GLN A 254 16.05 0.83 23.09
C GLN A 254 14.61 1.22 22.76
N VAL A 255 14.39 2.46 22.27
CA VAL A 255 13.08 2.92 21.81
C VAL A 255 12.64 2.11 20.59
N VAL A 256 13.58 1.80 19.69
CA VAL A 256 13.34 1.17 18.39
C VAL A 256 13.75 -0.31 18.33
N ASP A 257 14.14 -0.91 19.46
CA ASP A 257 14.55 -2.31 19.53
C ASP A 257 13.34 -3.27 19.49
N PHE A 258 13.21 -3.99 18.38
CA PHE A 258 12.23 -5.07 18.19
C PHE A 258 12.82 -6.47 18.39
N SER A 259 14.13 -6.59 18.63
CA SER A 259 14.80 -7.89 18.82
C SER A 259 14.62 -8.45 20.23
N ASN A 260 14.40 -7.57 21.21
CA ASN A 260 14.28 -7.94 22.61
C ASN A 260 12.82 -7.82 23.08
N LYS A 261 12.11 -8.96 23.18
CA LYS A 261 10.76 -9.08 23.74
C LYS A 261 9.75 -8.06 23.17
N PRO A 262 9.56 -7.98 21.83
CA PRO A 262 8.50 -7.16 21.28
C PRO A 262 7.13 -7.65 21.77
N GLN A 263 6.18 -6.72 21.81
CA GLN A 263 4.80 -6.96 22.23
C GLN A 263 3.89 -7.00 21.00
N TYR A 264 2.80 -7.77 21.08
CA TYR A 264 1.76 -7.86 20.05
C TYR A 264 0.40 -7.40 20.61
N PRO A 265 0.27 -6.10 20.88
CA PRO A 265 -0.83 -5.56 21.66
C PRO A 265 -2.17 -5.55 20.92
N SER A 266 -3.26 -5.59 21.70
CA SER A 266 -4.64 -5.27 21.29
C SER A 266 -5.20 -4.06 22.05
N GLY A 267 -4.31 -3.31 22.73
CA GLY A 267 -4.65 -2.21 23.62
C GLY A 267 -3.41 -1.44 24.13
N PRO A 268 -3.62 -0.43 24.98
CA PRO A 268 -2.52 0.36 25.54
C PRO A 268 -1.58 -0.50 26.39
N ASN A 269 -0.35 -0.02 26.58
CA ASN A 269 0.59 -0.60 27.53
C ASN A 269 0.11 -0.42 28.98
N ASP A 270 0.69 -1.17 29.92
CA ASP A 270 0.40 -1.02 31.34
C ASP A 270 1.13 0.20 31.92
N PHE A 271 0.60 1.39 31.63
CA PHE A 271 1.20 2.66 32.04
C PHE A 271 1.26 2.86 33.55
N LEU A 272 0.45 2.12 34.32
CA LEU A 272 0.50 2.16 35.79
C LEU A 272 1.72 1.42 36.29
N THR A 273 1.90 0.16 35.89
CA THR A 273 3.10 -0.62 36.25
C THR A 273 4.37 0.05 35.74
N LEU A 274 4.35 0.58 34.51
CA LEU A 274 5.50 1.34 33.98
C LEU A 274 5.84 2.56 34.83
N LEU A 275 4.83 3.28 35.33
CA LEU A 275 5.08 4.42 36.23
C LEU A 275 5.67 3.96 37.56
N GLU A 276 5.12 2.91 38.17
CA GLU A 276 5.63 2.37 39.43
C GLU A 276 7.09 1.92 39.30
N ASP A 277 7.43 1.23 38.21
CA ASP A 277 8.78 0.78 37.94
C ASP A 277 9.72 1.93 37.61
N SER A 278 9.26 2.90 36.83
CA SER A 278 9.98 4.15 36.55
C SER A 278 10.34 4.90 37.84
N MET A 279 9.43 4.95 38.81
CA MET A 279 9.68 5.64 40.09
C MET A 279 10.76 4.95 40.96
N LYS A 280 10.98 3.64 40.79
CA LYS A 280 12.04 2.88 41.47
C LYS A 280 13.43 3.09 40.84
N MET A 281 13.52 3.66 39.63
CA MET A 281 14.79 3.90 38.95
C MET A 281 15.55 5.09 39.55
N GLY A 282 16.87 5.13 39.32
CA GLY A 282 17.70 6.31 39.57
C GLY A 282 17.57 7.37 38.46
N PRO A 283 18.12 8.59 38.66
CA PRO A 283 18.07 9.64 37.64
C PRO A 283 18.63 9.20 36.29
N SER A 284 18.00 9.65 35.21
CA SER A 284 18.35 9.29 33.84
C SER A 284 19.63 9.98 33.39
N GLU A 285 20.51 9.20 32.79
CA GLU A 285 21.76 9.71 32.21
C GLU A 285 21.48 10.60 30.99
N GLN A 286 22.14 11.75 30.92
CA GLN A 286 21.93 12.73 29.86
C GLN A 286 22.86 12.47 28.66
N GLY A 287 22.36 12.81 27.47
CA GLY A 287 23.10 12.82 26.21
C GLY A 287 23.44 14.23 25.75
N ASP A 288 23.61 14.39 24.44
CA ASP A 288 23.90 15.68 23.83
C ASP A 288 22.75 16.68 24.00
N LYS A 289 23.12 17.96 24.13
CA LYS A 289 22.15 19.04 24.34
C LYS A 289 21.22 19.17 23.12
N VAL A 290 19.91 19.10 23.38
CA VAL A 290 18.88 19.50 22.41
C VAL A 290 18.61 21.01 22.56
N ASP A 291 18.50 21.73 21.44
CA ASP A 291 18.30 23.18 21.43
C ASP A 291 17.38 23.59 20.27
N PHE A 292 16.38 24.42 20.57
CA PHE A 292 15.43 24.96 19.60
C PHE A 292 15.55 26.49 19.45
N THR A 293 16.65 27.08 19.92
CA THR A 293 16.92 28.50 19.75
C THR A 293 16.81 28.90 18.28
N GLY A 294 15.98 29.91 18.01
CA GLY A 294 15.72 30.40 16.65
C GLY A 294 14.69 29.61 15.84
N LYS A 295 14.09 28.56 16.42
CA LYS A 295 12.96 27.82 15.82
C LYS A 295 11.62 28.37 16.33
N VAL A 296 10.60 28.33 15.47
CA VAL A 296 9.21 28.64 15.83
C VAL A 296 8.39 27.36 15.85
N ALA A 297 7.79 27.05 17.00
CA ALA A 297 6.95 25.88 17.22
C ALA A 297 5.48 26.29 17.41
N LEU A 298 4.58 25.67 16.65
CA LEU A 298 3.15 25.87 16.74
C LEU A 298 2.49 24.62 17.32
N VAL A 299 1.69 24.79 18.38
CA VAL A 299 0.98 23.70 19.05
C VAL A 299 -0.51 23.99 19.04
N THR A 300 -1.29 23.14 18.39
CA THR A 300 -2.77 23.23 18.40
C THR A 300 -3.33 22.55 19.64
N GLY A 301 -4.40 23.09 20.23
CA GLY A 301 -4.89 22.64 21.54
C GLY A 301 -3.84 22.85 22.64
N GLY A 302 -3.08 23.95 22.54
CA GLY A 302 -1.97 24.31 23.41
C GLY A 302 -2.38 25.00 24.71
N GLY A 303 -3.66 25.36 24.88
CA GLY A 303 -4.12 26.14 26.04
C GLY A 303 -4.19 25.36 27.34
N ALA A 304 -4.26 24.02 27.29
CA ALA A 304 -4.36 23.17 28.47
C ALA A 304 -3.75 21.78 28.27
N GLY A 305 -3.69 20.99 29.35
CA GLY A 305 -3.32 19.57 29.33
C GLY A 305 -2.00 19.27 28.62
N ILE A 306 -2.03 18.28 27.73
CA ILE A 306 -0.88 17.81 26.96
C ILE A 306 -0.29 18.91 26.07
N GLY A 307 -1.12 19.67 25.35
CA GLY A 307 -0.63 20.73 24.47
C GLY A 307 0.07 21.85 25.23
N ARG A 308 -0.45 22.21 26.42
CA ARG A 308 0.24 23.15 27.32
C ARG A 308 1.62 22.64 27.72
N ALA A 309 1.75 21.37 28.11
CA ALA A 309 3.03 20.77 28.48
C ALA A 309 4.03 20.82 27.31
N TYR A 310 3.58 20.59 26.07
CA TYR A 310 4.43 20.74 24.88
C TYR A 310 4.90 22.19 24.69
N CYS A 311 4.00 23.17 24.81
CA CYS A 311 4.33 24.59 24.69
C CYS A 311 5.42 25.00 25.68
N LEU A 312 5.24 24.64 26.96
CA LEU A 312 6.19 24.95 28.02
C LEU A 312 7.53 24.24 27.82
N ALA A 313 7.51 22.97 27.40
CA ALA A 313 8.72 22.21 27.10
C ALA A 313 9.51 22.83 25.94
N PHE A 314 8.88 23.12 24.80
CA PHE A 314 9.57 23.77 23.67
C PHE A 314 10.13 25.14 24.07
N ALA A 315 9.38 25.94 24.83
CA ALA A 315 9.85 27.24 25.32
C ALA A 315 11.08 27.11 26.22
N LYS A 316 11.09 26.13 27.15
CA LYS A 316 12.24 25.83 28.03
C LYS A 316 13.51 25.50 27.23
N TYR A 317 13.36 24.93 26.04
CA TYR A 317 14.47 24.58 25.14
C TYR A 317 14.75 25.65 24.07
N GLY A 318 14.23 26.88 24.22
CA GLY A 318 14.60 28.05 23.43
C GLY A 318 13.73 28.33 22.19
N ALA A 319 12.70 27.51 21.94
CA ALA A 319 11.78 27.77 20.84
C ALA A 319 10.89 29.00 21.11
N THR A 320 10.50 29.69 20.05
CA THR A 320 9.41 30.67 20.07
C THR A 320 8.09 29.98 19.81
N ILE A 321 7.05 30.23 20.62
CA ILE A 321 5.84 29.41 20.65
C ILE A 321 4.63 30.13 20.07
N VAL A 322 3.89 29.44 19.21
CA VAL A 322 2.53 29.81 18.82
C VAL A 322 1.57 28.86 19.51
N VAL A 323 0.81 29.38 20.47
CA VAL A 323 -0.18 28.63 21.24
C VAL A 323 -1.52 28.79 20.54
N ASN A 324 -1.98 27.76 19.84
CA ASN A 324 -3.34 27.74 19.31
C ASN A 324 -4.27 26.99 20.27
N ASP A 325 -5.39 27.61 20.63
CA ASP A 325 -6.45 26.96 21.40
C ASP A 325 -7.80 27.58 21.05
N LEU A 326 -8.86 26.77 20.98
CA LEU A 326 -10.20 27.29 20.65
C LEU A 326 -10.78 28.15 21.78
N MET A 327 -10.42 27.85 23.03
CA MET A 327 -11.01 28.45 24.23
C MET A 327 -10.15 29.58 24.78
N ASN A 328 -8.91 29.27 25.17
CA ASN A 328 -8.00 30.25 25.78
C ASN A 328 -6.52 29.90 25.57
N PRO A 329 -5.81 30.54 24.63
CA PRO A 329 -4.37 30.40 24.49
C PRO A 329 -3.57 31.30 25.45
N ASP A 330 -4.18 32.34 26.03
CA ASP A 330 -3.45 33.45 26.65
C ASP A 330 -2.78 33.08 27.99
N ASP A 331 -3.37 32.16 28.76
CA ASP A 331 -2.80 31.72 30.04
C ASP A 331 -1.41 31.11 29.85
N VAL A 332 -1.29 30.23 28.85
CA VAL A 332 -0.02 29.55 28.52
C VAL A 332 0.98 30.54 27.91
N VAL A 333 0.50 31.49 27.09
CA VAL A 333 1.35 32.56 26.56
C VAL A 333 1.95 33.40 27.69
N ASN A 334 1.13 33.79 28.66
CA ASN A 334 1.55 34.58 29.82
C ASN A 334 2.55 33.81 30.69
N GLU A 335 2.32 32.50 30.88
CA GLU A 335 3.24 31.63 31.59
C GLU A 335 4.61 31.55 30.90
N ILE A 336 4.63 31.35 29.58
CA ILE A 336 5.88 31.32 28.79
C ILE A 336 6.62 32.66 28.89
N LYS A 337 5.90 33.78 28.74
CA LYS A 337 6.49 35.12 28.85
C LYS A 337 7.07 35.39 30.24
N LYS A 338 6.36 34.97 31.30
CA LYS A 338 6.82 35.09 32.69
C LYS A 338 8.09 34.27 32.94
N ALA A 339 8.25 33.13 32.26
CA ALA A 339 9.46 32.32 32.28
C ALA A 339 10.59 32.85 31.37
N GLY A 340 10.41 34.01 30.71
CA GLY A 340 11.40 34.64 29.83
C GLY A 340 11.37 34.15 28.37
N GLY A 341 10.41 33.29 28.01
CA GLY A 341 10.23 32.80 26.65
C GLY A 341 9.44 33.77 25.76
N LYS A 342 9.36 33.45 24.46
CA LYS A 342 8.59 34.21 23.45
C LYS A 342 7.38 33.40 23.03
N ALA A 343 6.19 33.98 23.12
CA ALA A 343 4.97 33.33 22.69
C ALA A 343 3.89 34.30 22.18
N VAL A 344 3.05 33.81 21.27
CA VAL A 344 1.80 34.46 20.82
C VAL A 344 0.64 33.46 20.87
N GLY A 345 -0.55 33.96 21.24
CA GLY A 345 -1.78 33.17 21.31
C GLY A 345 -2.62 33.31 20.05
N VAL A 346 -3.28 32.23 19.64
CA VAL A 346 -4.20 32.21 18.49
C VAL A 346 -5.49 31.50 18.89
N LYS A 347 -6.54 32.28 19.11
CA LYS A 347 -7.86 31.76 19.42
C LYS A 347 -8.65 31.44 18.15
N ALA A 348 -8.46 30.24 17.62
CA ALA A 348 -9.08 29.77 16.38
C ALA A 348 -9.25 28.25 16.38
N SER A 349 -10.13 27.73 15.53
CA SER A 349 -10.23 26.28 15.31
C SER A 349 -8.98 25.77 14.60
N ALA A 350 -8.58 24.52 14.86
CA ALA A 350 -7.54 23.86 14.07
C ALA A 350 -7.97 23.66 12.60
N GLU A 351 -9.27 23.71 12.30
CA GLU A 351 -9.75 23.73 10.91
C GLU A 351 -9.41 25.03 10.17
N ASP A 352 -9.20 26.13 10.91
CA ASP A 352 -8.81 27.43 10.37
C ASP A 352 -7.29 27.49 10.19
N GLY A 353 -6.71 26.46 9.57
CA GLY A 353 -5.26 26.27 9.48
C GLY A 353 -4.49 27.48 8.93
N ASP A 354 -5.07 28.20 7.98
CA ASP A 354 -4.49 29.43 7.44
C ASP A 354 -4.37 30.53 8.50
N THR A 355 -5.42 30.76 9.29
CA THR A 355 -5.41 31.70 10.42
C THR A 355 -4.37 31.30 11.46
N VAL A 356 -4.32 30.01 11.79
CA VAL A 356 -3.41 29.45 12.79
C VAL A 356 -1.95 29.64 12.38
N VAL A 357 -1.60 29.28 11.14
CA VAL A 357 -0.22 29.41 10.63
C VAL A 357 0.14 30.87 10.35
N LYS A 358 -0.80 31.70 9.86
CA LYS A 358 -0.55 33.12 9.60
C LYS A 358 -0.08 33.85 10.85
N ALA A 359 -0.58 33.51 12.03
CA ALA A 359 -0.11 34.09 13.28
C ALA A 359 1.38 33.83 13.54
N ALA A 360 1.90 32.64 13.18
CA ALA A 360 3.34 32.36 13.27
C ALA A 360 4.15 33.27 12.35
N ILE A 361 3.67 33.43 11.11
CA ILE A 361 4.33 34.23 10.09
C ILE A 361 4.29 35.72 10.40
N ASP A 362 3.14 36.26 10.80
CA ASP A 362 2.96 37.68 11.13
C ASP A 362 3.82 38.10 12.32
N ASN A 363 3.95 37.25 13.34
CA ASN A 363 4.64 37.60 14.58
C ASN A 363 6.14 37.27 14.54
N PHE A 364 6.53 36.21 13.85
CA PHE A 364 7.90 35.66 13.92
C PHE A 364 8.55 35.42 12.56
N GLY A 365 7.83 35.60 11.45
CA GLY A 365 8.36 35.50 10.09
C GLY A 365 8.69 34.08 9.60
N ARG A 366 8.46 33.05 10.42
CA ARG A 366 8.78 31.65 10.11
C ARG A 366 7.93 30.67 10.92
N ILE A 367 7.93 29.41 10.48
CA ILE A 367 7.37 28.27 11.21
C ILE A 367 8.26 27.06 10.93
N ASP A 368 8.68 26.35 11.98
CA ASP A 368 9.65 25.25 11.87
C ASP A 368 9.07 23.92 12.36
N ILE A 369 8.26 23.99 13.41
CA ILE A 369 7.71 22.83 14.10
C ILE A 369 6.20 23.01 14.20
N ILE A 370 5.44 21.96 13.86
CA ILE A 370 4.00 21.89 14.15
C ILE A 370 3.71 20.64 15.00
N VAL A 371 2.93 20.81 16.06
CA VAL A 371 2.41 19.73 16.89
C VAL A 371 0.88 19.77 16.81
N ASN A 372 0.33 18.91 15.97
CA ASN A 372 -1.11 18.75 15.76
C ASN A 372 -1.72 17.90 16.89
N ASN A 373 -2.03 18.57 18.00
CA ASN A 373 -2.54 17.98 19.24
C ASN A 373 -4.03 18.29 19.52
N ALA A 374 -4.66 19.22 18.80
CA ALA A 374 -6.06 19.59 19.04
C ALA A 374 -7.00 18.37 19.02
N GLY A 375 -8.00 18.37 19.90
CA GLY A 375 -8.85 17.20 20.05
C GLY A 375 -10.09 17.38 20.91
N ILE A 376 -11.09 16.54 20.65
CA ILE A 376 -12.35 16.46 21.39
C ILE A 376 -12.80 14.99 21.48
N LEU A 377 -13.68 14.69 22.43
CA LEU A 377 -14.35 13.39 22.52
C LEU A 377 -15.86 13.51 22.27
N ARG A 378 -16.42 12.51 21.59
CA ARG A 378 -17.86 12.31 21.36
C ARG A 378 -18.17 10.81 21.45
N ASP A 379 -17.80 10.24 22.59
CA ASP A 379 -17.85 8.81 22.83
C ASP A 379 -19.28 8.30 22.88
N LYS A 380 -19.56 7.27 22.08
CA LYS A 380 -20.85 6.59 22.05
C LYS A 380 -20.69 5.21 21.44
N ALA A 381 -21.38 4.22 22.01
CA ALA A 381 -21.54 2.93 21.34
C ALA A 381 -22.02 3.13 19.89
N PHE A 382 -21.43 2.42 18.94
CA PHE A 382 -21.62 2.60 17.50
C PHE A 382 -23.10 2.60 17.09
N ALA A 383 -23.92 1.76 17.74
CA ALA A 383 -25.36 1.69 17.50
C ALA A 383 -26.11 3.01 17.75
N ASN A 384 -25.56 3.88 18.60
CA ASN A 384 -26.13 5.17 18.98
C ASN A 384 -25.30 6.34 18.44
N MET A 385 -24.31 6.08 17.58
CA MET A 385 -23.48 7.11 16.97
C MET A 385 -24.21 7.70 15.76
N ASP A 386 -24.37 9.03 15.74
CA ASP A 386 -24.93 9.80 14.64
C ASP A 386 -23.92 10.81 14.09
N ASP A 387 -24.30 11.52 13.03
CA ASP A 387 -23.47 12.51 12.34
C ASP A 387 -23.01 13.64 13.28
N SER A 388 -23.83 14.03 14.26
CA SER A 388 -23.50 15.09 15.22
C SER A 388 -22.37 14.69 16.18
N LEU A 389 -22.13 13.39 16.33
CA LEU A 389 -21.03 12.82 17.09
C LEU A 389 -19.85 12.44 16.19
N TRP A 390 -20.11 12.03 14.95
CA TRP A 390 -19.09 11.60 13.98
C TRP A 390 -18.32 12.79 13.40
N ASP A 391 -19.04 13.75 12.80
CA ASP A 391 -18.42 14.80 11.98
C ASP A 391 -17.50 15.71 12.81
N PRO A 392 -17.86 16.20 14.02
CA PRO A 392 -16.97 17.05 14.80
C PRO A 392 -15.65 16.39 15.18
N VAL A 393 -15.64 15.07 15.44
CA VAL A 393 -14.42 14.33 15.76
C VAL A 393 -13.49 14.27 14.54
N PHE A 394 -14.03 13.96 13.35
CA PHE A 394 -13.24 13.97 12.12
C PHE A 394 -12.72 15.36 11.76
N ASN A 395 -13.58 16.36 11.91
CA ASN A 395 -13.28 17.77 11.63
C ASN A 395 -12.13 18.28 12.49
N VAL A 396 -12.19 18.11 13.82
CA VAL A 396 -11.14 18.57 14.72
C VAL A 396 -9.86 17.76 14.56
N HIS A 397 -9.95 16.42 14.54
CA HIS A 397 -8.76 15.58 14.61
C HIS A 397 -8.09 15.41 13.26
N LEU A 398 -8.79 14.89 12.26
CA LEU A 398 -8.17 14.49 11.01
C LEU A 398 -8.12 15.67 10.04
N ARG A 399 -9.24 16.37 9.85
CA ARG A 399 -9.30 17.54 8.96
C ARG A 399 -8.50 18.72 9.52
N GLY A 400 -8.58 19.01 10.83
CA GLY A 400 -7.77 20.04 11.47
C GLY A 400 -6.26 19.79 11.36
N THR A 401 -5.81 18.55 11.61
CA THR A 401 -4.41 18.15 11.37
C THR A 401 -3.99 18.40 9.93
N TYR A 402 -4.82 18.02 8.96
CA TYR A 402 -4.61 18.32 7.55
C TYR A 402 -4.50 19.82 7.27
N LYS A 403 -5.47 20.62 7.72
CA LYS A 403 -5.57 22.07 7.43
C LYS A 403 -4.36 22.83 7.96
N VAL A 404 -3.93 22.57 9.20
CA VAL A 404 -2.75 23.22 9.80
C VAL A 404 -1.48 22.82 9.07
N THR A 405 -1.27 21.53 8.81
CA THR A 405 -0.08 21.07 8.08
C THR A 405 -0.07 21.60 6.65
N LYS A 406 -1.22 21.67 5.99
CA LYS A 406 -1.37 22.19 4.62
C LYS A 406 -0.98 23.67 4.54
N ALA A 407 -1.42 24.48 5.51
CA ALA A 407 -1.07 25.90 5.57
C ALA A 407 0.43 26.13 5.86
N ALA A 408 1.06 25.28 6.67
CA ALA A 408 2.49 25.36 6.99
C ALA A 408 3.41 24.84 5.85
N TRP A 409 2.92 23.91 5.03
CA TRP A 409 3.72 23.17 4.06
C TRP A 409 4.50 24.05 3.06
N PRO A 410 3.93 25.12 2.46
CA PRO A 410 4.68 25.98 1.54
C PRO A 410 5.89 26.64 2.20
N TYR A 411 5.80 26.98 3.49
CA TYR A 411 6.91 27.56 4.25
C TYR A 411 8.00 26.53 4.48
N PHE A 412 7.63 25.31 4.91
CA PHE A 412 8.56 24.19 5.07
C PHE A 412 9.32 23.87 3.78
N LEU A 413 8.62 23.81 2.64
CA LEU A 413 9.22 23.59 1.33
C LEU A 413 10.20 24.70 0.95
N LYS A 414 9.83 25.96 1.18
CA LYS A 414 10.68 27.13 0.86
C LYS A 414 11.97 27.13 1.68
N GLN A 415 11.87 26.83 2.98
CA GLN A 415 13.01 26.86 3.89
C GLN A 415 13.82 25.55 3.94
N LYS A 416 13.33 24.48 3.32
CA LYS A 416 13.91 23.13 3.37
C LYS A 416 14.12 22.64 4.81
N TYR A 417 13.13 22.88 5.65
CA TYR A 417 13.11 22.47 7.04
C TYR A 417 11.66 22.37 7.52
N GLY A 418 11.32 21.27 8.18
CA GLY A 418 10.06 21.16 8.91
C GLY A 418 10.06 19.95 9.84
N ARG A 419 9.40 20.08 10.99
CA ARG A 419 9.13 18.97 11.92
C ARG A 419 7.65 18.94 12.23
N VAL A 420 7.01 17.81 11.99
CA VAL A 420 5.58 17.62 12.19
C VAL A 420 5.37 16.48 13.15
N ILE A 421 4.67 16.75 14.24
CA ILE A 421 4.21 15.73 15.18
C ILE A 421 2.70 15.70 15.14
N ASN A 422 2.16 14.55 14.77
CA ASN A 422 0.71 14.33 14.73
C ASN A 422 0.28 13.41 15.87
N THR A 423 -0.75 13.81 16.62
CA THR A 423 -1.25 13.02 17.75
C THR A 423 -2.29 12.00 17.29
N THR A 424 -1.90 10.73 17.21
CA THR A 424 -2.83 9.58 17.14
C THR A 424 -3.23 9.11 18.55
N SER A 425 -3.66 7.86 18.71
CA SER A 425 -4.03 7.26 19.99
C SER A 425 -3.97 5.74 19.90
N THR A 426 -3.72 5.07 21.03
CA THR A 426 -3.91 3.61 21.15
C THR A 426 -5.33 3.17 20.82
N SER A 427 -6.34 4.02 21.02
CA SER A 427 -7.71 3.80 20.54
C SER A 427 -7.80 3.77 19.01
N GLY A 428 -6.99 4.58 18.32
CA GLY A 428 -6.87 4.54 16.86
C GLY A 428 -6.09 3.35 16.34
N ILE A 429 -5.01 2.96 17.03
CA ILE A 429 -4.15 1.84 16.62
C ILE A 429 -4.80 0.49 16.91
N TYR A 430 -5.53 0.34 18.02
CA TYR A 430 -6.04 -0.97 18.47
C TYR A 430 -7.57 -1.06 18.51
N GLY A 431 -8.27 0.02 18.18
CA GLY A 431 -9.71 0.18 18.39
C GLY A 431 -10.10 0.28 19.87
N ASN A 432 -11.24 0.91 20.16
CA ASN A 432 -11.80 0.96 21.51
C ASN A 432 -13.33 1.04 21.49
N PHE A 433 -14.00 0.26 22.34
CA PHE A 433 -15.46 0.22 22.39
C PHE A 433 -16.03 1.63 22.64
N GLY A 434 -17.01 2.05 21.82
CA GLY A 434 -17.67 3.34 21.97
C GLY A 434 -16.90 4.52 21.34
N GLN A 435 -15.82 4.25 20.62
CA GLN A 435 -14.96 5.28 20.02
C GLN A 435 -14.78 5.10 18.52
N ALA A 436 -15.77 4.57 17.81
CA ALA A 436 -15.64 4.27 16.37
C ALA A 436 -15.23 5.50 15.53
N ASN A 437 -15.78 6.68 15.83
CA ASN A 437 -15.40 7.96 15.23
C ASN A 437 -13.94 8.33 15.57
N TYR A 438 -13.58 8.33 16.84
CA TYR A 438 -12.27 8.75 17.34
C TYR A 438 -11.16 7.80 16.88
N ALA A 439 -11.37 6.49 16.98
CA ALA A 439 -10.45 5.48 16.51
C ALA A 439 -10.19 5.60 15.00
N ALA A 440 -11.25 5.76 14.20
CA ALA A 440 -11.12 5.95 12.76
C ALA A 440 -10.33 7.23 12.43
N ALA A 441 -10.67 8.37 13.05
CA ALA A 441 -9.97 9.64 12.82
C ALA A 441 -8.48 9.55 13.23
N LYS A 442 -8.19 8.98 14.40
CA LYS A 442 -6.82 8.85 14.92
C LYS A 442 -5.97 7.87 14.09
N CYS A 443 -6.54 6.76 13.63
CA CYS A 443 -5.85 5.86 12.71
C CYS A 443 -5.64 6.52 11.33
N GLY A 444 -6.59 7.34 10.87
CA GLY A 444 -6.44 8.13 9.65
C GLY A 444 -5.30 9.15 9.72
N ILE A 445 -5.06 9.75 10.89
CA ILE A 445 -3.90 10.62 11.11
C ILE A 445 -2.58 9.88 10.85
N LEU A 446 -2.47 8.60 11.26
CA LEU A 446 -1.26 7.81 10.99
C LEU A 446 -1.06 7.58 9.48
N GLY A 447 -2.13 7.34 8.73
CA GLY A 447 -2.05 7.17 7.27
C GLY A 447 -1.65 8.46 6.58
N PHE A 448 -2.20 9.59 7.03
CA PHE A 448 -1.80 10.94 6.61
C PHE A 448 -0.31 11.19 6.87
N SER A 449 0.16 10.93 8.09
CA SER A 449 1.55 11.14 8.50
C SER A 449 2.54 10.32 7.68
N ARG A 450 2.24 9.03 7.43
CA ARG A 450 3.12 8.13 6.66
C ARG A 450 3.30 8.63 5.22
N ALA A 451 2.22 9.04 4.56
CA ALA A 451 2.31 9.63 3.23
C ALA A 451 3.13 10.93 3.22
N LEU A 452 2.91 11.83 4.18
CA LEU A 452 3.69 13.07 4.28
C LEU A 452 5.16 12.85 4.62
N ALA A 453 5.49 11.83 5.42
CA ALA A 453 6.86 11.47 5.72
C ALA A 453 7.63 11.15 4.43
N ILE A 454 6.99 10.43 3.50
CA ILE A 454 7.56 10.12 2.17
C ILE A 454 7.67 11.38 1.31
N GLU A 455 6.63 12.22 1.25
CA GLU A 455 6.67 13.44 0.42
C GLU A 455 7.66 14.49 0.92
N GLY A 456 7.83 14.60 2.24
CA GLY A 456 8.59 15.63 2.91
C GLY A 456 10.09 15.34 3.07
N GLN A 457 10.48 14.06 3.16
CA GLN A 457 11.85 13.65 3.52
C GLN A 457 12.92 14.32 2.66
N LYS A 458 12.73 14.37 1.33
CA LYS A 458 13.68 14.98 0.39
C LYS A 458 13.86 16.49 0.55
N TYR A 459 12.96 17.14 1.28
CA TYR A 459 13.00 18.57 1.60
C TYR A 459 13.40 18.83 3.07
N ASN A 460 13.90 17.81 3.79
CA ASN A 460 14.18 17.90 5.23
C ASN A 460 12.94 18.31 6.04
N ILE A 461 11.77 17.81 5.61
CA ILE A 461 10.51 17.90 6.33
C ILE A 461 10.22 16.52 6.88
N PHE A 462 10.20 16.40 8.20
CA PHE A 462 10.03 15.12 8.88
C PHE A 462 8.72 15.08 9.64
N VAL A 463 8.05 13.94 9.57
CA VAL A 463 6.68 13.77 10.06
C VAL A 463 6.62 12.48 10.87
N ASN A 464 6.31 12.58 12.15
CA ASN A 464 6.11 11.44 13.04
C ASN A 464 4.74 11.48 13.70
N THR A 465 4.30 10.32 14.17
CA THR A 465 3.03 10.15 14.85
C THR A 465 3.26 9.64 16.27
N ILE A 466 2.52 10.19 17.24
CA ILE A 466 2.60 9.77 18.64
C ILE A 466 1.23 9.38 19.20
N ALA A 467 1.20 8.33 20.00
CA ALA A 467 0.06 7.85 20.77
C ALA A 467 0.34 8.07 22.26
N PRO A 468 -0.06 9.23 22.81
CA PRO A 468 0.26 9.58 24.18
C PRO A 468 -0.70 8.93 25.18
N ASN A 469 -0.18 8.61 26.37
CA ASN A 469 -0.96 8.31 27.56
C ASN A 469 -0.69 9.36 28.64
N ALA A 470 -1.75 10.06 29.05
CA ALA A 470 -1.69 11.06 30.12
C ALA A 470 -3.05 11.25 30.80
N GLY A 471 -2.98 11.69 32.05
CA GLY A 471 -4.08 12.26 32.80
C GLY A 471 -4.40 13.66 32.28
N THR A 472 -5.62 13.84 31.80
CA THR A 472 -6.15 15.09 31.23
C THR A 472 -7.63 15.22 31.56
N ALA A 473 -8.22 16.37 31.23
CA ALA A 473 -9.67 16.53 31.30
C ALA A 473 -10.42 15.47 30.45
N MET A 474 -9.84 15.01 29.34
CA MET A 474 -10.43 13.97 28.49
C MET A 474 -10.39 12.58 29.14
N THR A 475 -9.32 12.24 29.86
CA THR A 475 -9.18 10.91 30.50
C THR A 475 -9.80 10.86 31.89
N ALA A 476 -10.04 12.01 32.53
CA ALA A 476 -10.74 12.11 33.82
C ALA A 476 -12.18 11.58 33.79
N THR A 477 -12.80 11.42 32.61
CA THR A 477 -14.13 10.81 32.49
C THR A 477 -14.12 9.29 32.65
N VAL A 478 -12.94 8.65 32.55
CA VAL A 478 -12.78 7.19 32.54
C VAL A 478 -11.68 6.67 33.48
N MET A 479 -10.90 7.57 34.12
CA MET A 479 -9.83 7.23 35.06
C MET A 479 -10.11 7.81 36.46
N PRO A 480 -9.73 7.10 37.54
CA PRO A 480 -9.75 7.65 38.89
C PRO A 480 -8.86 8.91 39.03
N PRO A 481 -9.22 9.89 39.90
CA PRO A 481 -8.49 11.15 40.05
C PRO A 481 -7.00 10.98 40.37
N GLU A 482 -6.64 9.99 41.20
CA GLU A 482 -5.25 9.70 41.57
C GLU A 482 -4.41 9.28 40.36
N MET A 483 -4.97 8.48 39.44
CA MET A 483 -4.29 8.11 38.19
C MET A 483 -4.15 9.30 37.25
N VAL A 484 -5.19 10.14 37.16
CA VAL A 484 -5.14 11.38 36.36
C VAL A 484 -4.03 12.30 36.85
N GLN A 485 -3.83 12.39 38.17
CA GLN A 485 -2.76 13.19 38.75
C GLN A 485 -1.37 12.56 38.54
N ALA A 486 -1.27 11.22 38.59
CA ALA A 486 -0.03 10.50 38.44
C ALA A 486 0.51 10.52 37.00
N PHE A 487 -0.37 10.39 36.00
CA PHE A 487 0.00 10.39 34.59
C PHE A 487 0.20 11.81 34.05
N LYS A 488 1.30 12.45 34.46
CA LYS A 488 1.58 13.83 34.08
C LYS A 488 1.83 13.97 32.57
N PRO A 489 1.22 14.96 31.90
CA PRO A 489 1.53 15.27 30.52
C PRO A 489 3.01 15.58 30.24
N ASP A 490 3.75 16.04 31.25
CA ASP A 490 5.19 16.29 31.21
C ASP A 490 5.99 15.03 30.85
N TYR A 491 5.48 13.83 31.15
CA TYR A 491 6.12 12.56 30.80
C TYR A 491 5.96 12.16 29.33
N ILE A 492 5.42 13.05 28.49
CA ILE A 492 5.32 12.86 27.05
C ILE A 492 6.22 13.82 26.28
N ALA A 493 6.29 15.08 26.74
CA ALA A 493 6.95 16.16 26.02
C ALA A 493 8.41 15.84 25.61
N PRO A 494 9.23 15.15 26.42
CA PRO A 494 10.60 14.80 26.05
C PRO A 494 10.73 14.01 24.74
N LEU A 495 9.84 13.06 24.47
CA LEU A 495 9.87 12.32 23.19
C LEU A 495 9.56 13.25 22.01
N ILE A 496 8.62 14.18 22.19
CA ILE A 496 8.21 15.14 21.15
C ILE A 496 9.37 16.06 20.80
N LEU A 497 10.08 16.55 21.81
CA LEU A 497 11.29 17.33 21.62
C LEU A 497 12.39 16.49 20.96
N ALA A 498 12.57 15.22 21.36
CA ALA A 498 13.55 14.34 20.72
C ALA A 498 13.25 14.16 19.22
N LEU A 499 11.99 13.88 18.85
CA LEU A 499 11.55 13.70 17.46
C LEU A 499 11.64 14.97 16.61
N CYS A 500 11.56 16.15 17.22
CA CYS A 500 11.73 17.43 16.52
C CYS A 500 13.20 17.88 16.47
N GLY A 501 14.09 17.29 17.27
CA GLY A 501 15.50 17.66 17.32
C GLY A 501 16.24 17.29 16.04
N ASP A 502 17.26 18.07 15.68
CA ASP A 502 18.08 17.83 14.49
C ASP A 502 19.00 16.60 14.64
N SER A 503 19.14 16.07 15.86
CA SER A 503 19.91 14.87 16.20
C SER A 503 19.05 13.59 16.28
N CYS A 504 17.76 13.65 15.93
CA CYS A 504 16.90 12.46 15.96
C CYS A 504 17.35 11.42 14.92
N PRO A 505 17.67 10.17 15.34
CA PRO A 505 17.97 9.10 14.40
C PRO A 505 16.70 8.64 13.68
N ASP A 506 16.80 8.38 12.38
CA ASP A 506 15.67 8.00 11.51
C ASP A 506 14.43 8.89 11.71
N PRO A 507 14.56 10.20 11.42
CA PRO A 507 13.72 11.22 12.03
C PRO A 507 12.30 11.31 11.49
N THR A 508 11.83 10.39 10.65
CA THR A 508 10.54 10.52 9.95
C THR A 508 9.83 9.20 9.75
N GLY A 509 8.50 9.24 9.65
CA GLY A 509 7.64 8.08 9.37
C GLY A 509 7.36 7.19 10.58
N GLY A 510 7.89 7.51 11.76
CA GLY A 510 7.73 6.71 12.96
C GLY A 510 6.35 6.85 13.62
N LEU A 511 5.94 5.78 14.29
CA LEU A 511 4.81 5.73 15.21
C LEU A 511 5.31 5.34 16.59
N TYR A 512 5.04 6.18 17.59
CA TYR A 512 5.54 5.96 18.95
C TYR A 512 4.41 6.01 19.97
N GLU A 513 4.42 5.08 20.93
CA GLU A 513 3.60 5.16 22.14
C GLU A 513 4.45 5.72 23.29
N VAL A 514 3.86 6.55 24.14
CA VAL A 514 4.61 7.28 25.17
C VAL A 514 3.75 7.68 26.37
N GLY A 515 4.32 7.57 27.56
CA GLY A 515 3.72 7.96 28.84
C GLY A 515 4.49 7.36 30.01
N SER A 516 4.35 7.93 31.20
CA SER A 516 4.94 7.37 32.43
C SER A 516 6.47 7.16 32.41
N GLY A 517 7.22 7.98 31.65
CA GLY A 517 8.66 7.81 31.47
C GLY A 517 9.06 6.69 30.50
N TRP A 518 8.08 6.04 29.87
CA TRP A 518 8.28 5.02 28.85
C TRP A 518 8.01 5.57 27.44
N CYS A 519 8.79 5.12 26.46
CA CYS A 519 8.51 5.32 25.05
C CYS A 519 8.95 4.13 24.19
N GLY A 520 8.12 3.74 23.23
CA GLY A 520 8.41 2.63 22.32
C GLY A 520 7.85 2.86 20.91
N LYS A 521 8.55 2.35 19.90
CA LYS A 521 8.12 2.39 18.49
C LYS A 521 7.11 1.26 18.22
N THR A 522 6.10 1.56 17.42
CA THR A 522 5.12 0.57 16.93
C THR A 522 5.19 0.49 15.41
N ARG A 523 5.17 -0.72 14.86
CA ARG A 523 5.22 -1.00 13.42
C ARG A 523 4.28 -2.14 13.03
N TRP A 524 4.23 -2.43 11.74
CA TRP A 524 3.56 -3.63 11.23
C TRP A 524 4.48 -4.84 11.35
N GLN A 525 3.90 -5.97 11.72
CA GLN A 525 4.46 -7.29 11.45
C GLN A 525 3.47 -8.04 10.55
N ARG A 526 3.99 -8.79 9.58
CA ARG A 526 3.21 -9.52 8.59
C ARG A 526 3.66 -10.97 8.53
N THR A 527 2.71 -11.88 8.43
CA THR A 527 2.99 -13.32 8.26
C THR A 527 3.68 -13.59 6.93
N GLY A 528 4.39 -14.73 6.81
CA GLY A 528 4.84 -15.20 5.49
C GLY A 528 3.68 -15.40 4.50
N GLY A 529 2.50 -15.70 5.04
CA GLY A 529 1.28 -15.90 4.30
C GLY A 529 1.29 -17.22 3.52
N HIS A 530 0.41 -17.30 2.53
CA HIS A 530 0.37 -18.41 1.59
C HIS A 530 0.22 -17.90 0.15
N GLY A 531 1.02 -18.46 -0.74
CA GLY A 531 0.95 -18.23 -2.18
C GLY A 531 0.22 -19.37 -2.86
N PHE A 532 -0.88 -19.05 -3.54
CA PHE A 532 -1.70 -19.97 -4.31
C PHE A 532 -1.26 -19.97 -5.77
N PRO A 533 -1.30 -21.12 -6.46
CA PRO A 533 -0.89 -21.21 -7.85
C PRO A 533 -1.70 -20.28 -8.76
N VAL A 534 -1.02 -19.44 -9.55
CA VAL A 534 -1.66 -18.38 -10.35
C VAL A 534 -2.40 -18.92 -11.58
N ASN A 535 -2.10 -20.15 -11.99
CA ASN A 535 -2.78 -20.84 -13.09
C ASN A 535 -3.98 -21.69 -12.64
N VAL A 536 -4.32 -21.69 -11.35
CA VAL A 536 -5.47 -22.39 -10.79
C VAL A 536 -6.46 -21.38 -10.22
N LYS A 537 -7.75 -21.58 -10.49
CA LYS A 537 -8.80 -20.73 -9.90
C LYS A 537 -8.83 -20.93 -8.39
N LEU A 538 -8.48 -19.89 -7.63
CA LEU A 538 -8.59 -19.92 -6.17
C LEU A 538 -10.05 -19.97 -5.72
N VAL A 539 -10.35 -20.88 -4.80
CA VAL A 539 -11.65 -21.05 -4.16
C VAL A 539 -11.52 -20.88 -2.64
N PRO A 540 -12.56 -20.43 -1.91
CA PRO A 540 -12.50 -20.23 -0.47
C PRO A 540 -12.09 -21.49 0.31
N GLU A 541 -12.52 -22.66 -0.15
CA GLU A 541 -12.18 -23.94 0.46
C GLU A 541 -10.66 -24.17 0.50
N GLU A 542 -9.93 -23.73 -0.53
CA GLU A 542 -8.48 -23.83 -0.59
C GLU A 542 -7.80 -22.85 0.38
N VAL A 543 -8.37 -21.64 0.52
CA VAL A 543 -7.92 -20.67 1.52
C VAL A 543 -8.09 -21.23 2.94
N VAL A 544 -9.19 -21.95 3.21
CA VAL A 544 -9.42 -22.59 4.51
C VAL A 544 -8.40 -23.71 4.79
N LYS A 545 -8.04 -24.52 3.78
CA LYS A 545 -7.01 -25.57 3.94
C LYS A 545 -5.67 -24.99 4.40
N HIS A 546 -5.29 -23.84 3.84
CA HIS A 546 -4.05 -23.13 4.14
C HIS A 546 -4.20 -22.02 5.19
N TRP A 547 -5.31 -22.00 5.93
CA TRP A 547 -5.58 -20.92 6.89
C TRP A 547 -4.47 -20.78 7.94
N LYS A 548 -3.93 -21.91 8.42
CA LYS A 548 -2.83 -21.93 9.39
C LYS A 548 -1.60 -21.21 8.86
N ASP A 549 -1.24 -21.39 7.59
CA ASP A 549 -0.08 -20.75 6.97
C ASP A 549 -0.30 -19.24 6.79
N ILE A 550 -1.54 -18.83 6.49
CA ILE A 550 -1.91 -17.42 6.28
C ILE A 550 -1.78 -16.62 7.58
N VAL A 551 -2.13 -17.21 8.72
CA VAL A 551 -2.20 -16.50 10.02
C VAL A 551 -1.02 -16.80 10.94
N ASN A 552 -0.01 -17.54 10.48
CA ASN A 552 1.15 -17.92 11.28
C ASN A 552 2.17 -16.78 11.42
N PHE A 553 2.38 -16.29 12.64
CA PHE A 553 3.40 -15.30 12.98
C PHE A 553 4.66 -15.91 13.62
N ASP A 554 4.75 -17.23 13.68
CA ASP A 554 5.82 -17.96 14.36
C ASP A 554 6.77 -18.68 13.38
N ASP A 555 6.66 -18.42 12.07
CA ASP A 555 7.61 -18.93 11.08
C ASP A 555 8.68 -17.91 10.69
N ASP A 556 9.72 -18.39 10.00
CA ASP A 556 10.89 -17.63 9.56
C ASP A 556 10.62 -16.68 8.38
N ARG A 557 9.39 -16.68 7.85
CA ARG A 557 8.98 -15.86 6.69
C ARG A 557 8.33 -14.54 7.10
N VAL A 558 8.10 -14.35 8.40
CA VAL A 558 7.55 -13.13 8.99
C VAL A 558 8.45 -11.94 8.67
N ASP A 559 7.82 -10.82 8.26
CA ASP A 559 8.53 -9.59 7.95
C ASP A 559 7.82 -8.35 8.51
N ASN A 560 8.40 -7.18 8.28
CA ASN A 560 7.94 -5.89 8.80
C ASN A 560 7.86 -4.85 7.67
N PRO A 561 6.79 -4.89 6.84
CA PRO A 561 6.66 -3.99 5.70
C PRO A 561 6.50 -2.54 6.14
N GLU A 562 7.19 -1.63 5.44
CA GLU A 562 7.17 -0.18 5.72
C GLU A 562 6.75 0.64 4.50
N LYS A 563 6.75 0.06 3.29
CA LYS A 563 6.46 0.74 2.03
C LYS A 563 5.51 -0.08 1.16
N THR A 564 4.79 0.58 0.25
CA THR A 564 3.86 -0.08 -0.68
C THR A 564 4.53 -1.11 -1.59
N GLN A 565 5.83 -0.91 -1.88
CA GLN A 565 6.64 -1.87 -2.64
C GLN A 565 6.80 -3.20 -1.92
N ASP A 566 6.81 -3.23 -0.58
CA ASP A 566 6.97 -4.45 0.22
C ASP A 566 5.77 -5.40 0.09
N SER A 567 4.59 -4.83 -0.17
CA SER A 567 3.37 -5.56 -0.53
C SER A 567 3.46 -6.16 -1.92
N MET A 568 3.93 -5.36 -2.89
CA MET A 568 4.09 -5.79 -4.27
C MET A 568 5.10 -6.92 -4.42
N MET A 569 6.18 -6.91 -3.66
CA MET A 569 7.22 -7.95 -3.71
C MET A 569 6.67 -9.35 -3.39
N LYS A 570 5.77 -9.50 -2.40
CA LYS A 570 5.17 -10.82 -2.09
C LYS A 570 4.29 -11.34 -3.22
N ILE A 571 3.55 -10.44 -3.84
CA ILE A 571 2.65 -10.77 -4.95
C ILE A 571 3.46 -11.13 -6.19
N MET A 572 4.49 -10.34 -6.52
CA MET A 572 5.41 -10.62 -7.61
C MET A 572 6.15 -11.94 -7.39
N GLY A 573 6.55 -12.25 -6.15
CA GLY A 573 7.14 -13.53 -5.79
C GLY A 573 6.23 -14.74 -6.04
N ASN A 574 4.90 -14.56 -6.04
CA ASN A 574 3.94 -15.62 -6.32
C ASN A 574 3.63 -15.78 -7.83
N MET A 575 4.06 -14.85 -8.70
CA MET A 575 3.75 -14.89 -10.13
C MET A 575 4.28 -16.15 -10.85
N GLY A 576 5.38 -16.73 -10.35
CA GLY A 576 5.96 -17.98 -10.86
C GLY A 576 5.36 -19.24 -10.24
N ASN A 577 4.45 -19.13 -9.27
CA ASN A 577 3.81 -20.26 -8.62
C ASN A 577 2.73 -20.84 -9.56
N VAL A 578 3.08 -21.87 -10.32
CA VAL A 578 2.16 -22.57 -11.21
C VAL A 578 2.17 -24.05 -10.88
N VAL A 579 0.98 -24.67 -10.89
CA VAL A 579 0.92 -26.14 -10.87
C VAL A 579 1.32 -26.62 -12.26
N GLU A 580 2.42 -27.38 -12.35
CA GLU A 580 2.74 -28.14 -13.56
C GLU A 580 1.56 -29.07 -13.85
N LYS A 581 1.00 -28.98 -15.06
CA LYS A 581 -0.05 -29.92 -15.47
C LYS A 581 0.54 -31.33 -15.40
N VAL A 582 0.05 -32.15 -14.48
CA VAL A 582 0.20 -33.60 -14.59
C VAL A 582 -0.68 -34.00 -15.77
N ASP A 583 -0.05 -34.46 -16.85
CA ASP A 583 -0.74 -34.90 -18.05
C ASP A 583 -1.85 -35.89 -17.69
N GLU A 584 -3.11 -35.52 -17.97
CA GLU A 584 -4.09 -36.55 -18.32
C GLU A 584 -3.49 -37.32 -19.50
N PRO A 585 -3.62 -38.67 -19.57
CA PRO A 585 -3.01 -39.45 -20.64
C PRO A 585 -3.61 -38.99 -21.97
N ALA A 586 -2.87 -38.12 -22.66
CA ALA A 586 -3.29 -37.54 -23.91
C ALA A 586 -3.25 -38.62 -25.00
N ALA A 587 -4.33 -38.72 -25.76
CA ALA A 587 -4.32 -39.39 -27.04
C ALA A 587 -3.12 -38.88 -27.87
N SER A 588 -2.45 -39.78 -28.61
CA SER A 588 -1.23 -39.48 -29.37
C SER A 588 -1.38 -38.23 -30.24
N ASN A 589 -0.54 -37.22 -29.99
CA ASN A 589 -0.49 -35.99 -30.77
C ASN A 589 0.48 -36.19 -31.95
N GLU A 590 -0.08 -36.33 -33.15
CA GLU A 590 0.64 -36.55 -34.42
C GLU A 590 1.78 -35.54 -34.69
N TYR A 591 1.64 -34.29 -34.24
CA TYR A 591 2.68 -33.26 -34.41
C TYR A 591 3.89 -33.51 -33.51
N LEU A 592 3.68 -34.00 -32.28
CA LEU A 592 4.78 -34.36 -31.39
C LEU A 592 5.56 -35.57 -31.90
N ASP A 593 4.87 -36.53 -32.51
CA ASP A 593 5.50 -37.69 -33.14
C ASP A 593 6.25 -37.27 -34.41
N ALA A 594 5.70 -36.35 -35.21
CA ALA A 594 6.39 -35.77 -36.36
C ALA A 594 7.65 -34.99 -35.96
N ILE A 595 7.59 -34.17 -34.91
CA ILE A 595 8.77 -33.46 -34.36
C ILE A 595 9.85 -34.45 -33.93
N LYS A 596 9.48 -35.47 -33.13
CA LYS A 596 10.42 -36.52 -32.69
C LYS A 596 11.04 -37.27 -33.87
N ALA A 597 10.28 -37.47 -34.94
CA ALA A 597 10.77 -38.17 -36.12
C ALA A 597 11.83 -37.39 -36.91
N VAL A 598 11.90 -36.06 -36.79
CA VAL A 598 12.79 -35.21 -37.61
C VAL A 598 13.83 -34.43 -36.80
N ILE A 599 13.66 -34.27 -35.49
CA ILE A 599 14.61 -33.56 -34.63
C ILE A 599 16.00 -34.21 -34.70
N GLY A 600 17.03 -33.38 -34.92
CA GLY A 600 18.41 -33.85 -35.06
C GLY A 600 18.77 -34.57 -36.37
N LYS A 601 17.80 -34.86 -37.26
CA LYS A 601 18.10 -35.37 -38.61
C LYS A 601 18.58 -34.23 -39.51
N GLU A 602 19.53 -34.51 -40.38
CA GLU A 602 20.01 -33.54 -41.38
C GLU A 602 19.24 -33.70 -42.69
N GLY A 603 18.90 -32.57 -43.30
CA GLY A 603 18.33 -32.51 -44.65
C GLY A 603 19.35 -32.86 -45.73
N PRO A 604 18.89 -33.04 -46.98
CA PRO A 604 19.79 -33.25 -48.10
C PRO A 604 20.73 -32.04 -48.25
N PRO A 605 21.96 -32.26 -48.75
CA PRO A 605 22.86 -31.16 -49.06
C PRO A 605 22.30 -30.33 -50.21
N VAL A 606 22.35 -29.00 -50.08
CA VAL A 606 22.01 -28.09 -51.17
C VAL A 606 23.19 -27.22 -51.53
N GLU A 607 23.44 -27.11 -52.84
CA GLU A 607 24.52 -26.29 -53.37
C GLU A 607 24.09 -24.83 -53.53
N PHE A 608 24.97 -23.93 -53.08
CA PHE A 608 24.88 -22.50 -53.33
C PHE A 608 26.14 -22.06 -54.09
N LYS A 609 25.96 -21.60 -55.33
CA LYS A 609 27.05 -21.12 -56.18
C LYS A 609 27.06 -19.61 -56.18
N PHE A 610 28.24 -19.03 -55.99
CA PHE A 610 28.42 -17.58 -56.04
C PHE A 610 29.77 -17.24 -56.68
N GLU A 611 29.80 -16.10 -57.35
CA GLU A 611 30.99 -15.54 -57.99
C GLU A 611 31.38 -14.21 -57.33
N GLU A 612 32.51 -13.64 -57.71
CA GLU A 612 33.02 -12.37 -57.16
C GLU A 612 32.00 -11.24 -57.31
N ARG A 613 31.19 -11.27 -58.38
CA ARG A 613 30.06 -10.35 -58.59
C ARG A 613 29.07 -10.38 -57.44
N ASP A 614 28.70 -11.56 -56.95
CA ASP A 614 27.68 -11.71 -55.90
C ASP A 614 28.24 -11.23 -54.54
N SER A 615 29.53 -11.48 -54.30
CA SER A 615 30.26 -10.92 -53.16
C SER A 615 30.27 -9.38 -53.18
N ILE A 616 30.54 -8.76 -54.34
CA ILE A 616 30.51 -7.30 -54.51
C ILE A 616 29.08 -6.76 -54.29
N LEU A 617 28.08 -7.37 -54.92
CA LEU A 617 26.67 -6.94 -54.79
C LEU A 617 26.19 -7.00 -53.34
N TYR A 618 26.56 -8.06 -52.62
CA TYR A 618 26.24 -8.17 -51.19
C TYR A 618 26.90 -7.08 -50.36
N ASN A 619 28.21 -6.87 -50.56
CA ASN A 619 28.96 -5.83 -49.85
C ASN A 619 28.36 -4.43 -50.10
N LEU A 620 28.01 -4.11 -51.35
CA LEU A 620 27.33 -2.87 -51.72
C LEU A 620 25.94 -2.77 -51.08
N GLY A 621 25.17 -3.87 -51.06
CA GLY A 621 23.85 -3.93 -50.42
C GLY A 621 23.89 -3.63 -48.92
N LEU A 622 25.02 -3.90 -48.26
CA LEU A 622 25.27 -3.55 -46.86
C LEU A 622 26.00 -2.21 -46.67
N GLY A 623 26.17 -1.44 -47.74
CA GLY A 623 26.66 -0.06 -47.67
C GLY A 623 28.14 0.14 -47.92
N ALA A 624 28.86 -0.87 -48.44
CA ALA A 624 30.23 -0.67 -48.92
C ALA A 624 30.28 0.40 -50.02
N LYS A 625 31.34 1.21 -50.03
CA LYS A 625 31.47 2.34 -50.97
C LYS A 625 32.38 1.97 -52.15
N HIS A 626 32.16 2.63 -53.29
CA HIS A 626 33.00 2.47 -54.49
C HIS A 626 34.50 2.76 -54.25
N THR A 627 34.85 3.50 -53.18
CA THR A 627 36.24 3.80 -52.79
C THR A 627 36.88 2.68 -51.96
N GLU A 628 36.12 1.74 -51.43
CA GLU A 628 36.61 0.65 -50.58
C GLU A 628 36.93 -0.58 -51.44
N LEU A 629 37.97 -0.46 -52.28
CA LEU A 629 38.28 -1.40 -53.37
C LEU A 629 38.31 -2.87 -52.93
N LYS A 630 38.82 -3.17 -51.73
CA LYS A 630 38.83 -4.53 -51.14
C LYS A 630 37.45 -5.20 -51.03
N TYR A 631 36.35 -4.45 -51.12
CA TYR A 631 34.98 -4.97 -51.06
C TYR A 631 34.22 -4.86 -52.37
N VAL A 632 34.70 -4.05 -53.32
CA VAL A 632 33.94 -3.66 -54.51
C VAL A 632 34.68 -3.86 -55.82
N PHE A 633 35.93 -4.34 -55.77
CA PHE A 633 36.76 -4.61 -56.94
C PHE A 633 37.54 -5.90 -56.77
N GLU A 634 37.22 -6.89 -57.60
CA GLU A 634 37.81 -8.23 -57.59
C GLU A 634 39.30 -8.26 -57.95
N GLY A 635 39.81 -7.20 -58.59
CA GLY A 635 41.23 -7.04 -58.89
C GLY A 635 42.08 -6.48 -57.75
N ALA A 636 41.49 -6.17 -56.59
CA ALA A 636 42.24 -5.75 -55.40
C ALA A 636 42.98 -6.94 -54.77
N GLU A 637 44.24 -6.74 -54.35
CA GLU A 637 45.06 -7.82 -53.76
C GLU A 637 44.46 -8.39 -52.46
N ASP A 638 43.64 -7.62 -51.75
CA ASP A 638 42.95 -7.99 -50.51
C ASP A 638 41.42 -8.12 -50.68
N PHE A 639 40.97 -8.42 -51.90
CA PHE A 639 39.54 -8.58 -52.20
C PHE A 639 38.89 -9.64 -51.29
N GLN A 640 37.77 -9.26 -50.67
CA GLN A 640 37.08 -10.10 -49.70
C GLN A 640 35.57 -9.82 -49.68
N VAL A 641 34.82 -10.83 -49.26
CA VAL A 641 33.40 -10.68 -48.93
C VAL A 641 33.21 -10.38 -47.44
N LEU A 642 32.24 -9.55 -47.10
CA LEU A 642 31.93 -9.28 -45.70
C LEU A 642 31.58 -10.59 -44.97
N PRO A 643 32.08 -10.81 -43.73
CA PRO A 643 31.87 -12.05 -42.99
C PRO A 643 30.38 -12.45 -42.86
N THR A 644 29.48 -11.47 -42.79
CA THR A 644 28.04 -11.71 -42.69
C THR A 644 27.46 -12.40 -43.91
N PHE A 645 28.15 -12.45 -45.05
CA PHE A 645 27.72 -13.19 -46.24
C PHE A 645 27.45 -14.67 -45.96
N GLY A 646 28.05 -15.24 -44.90
CA GLY A 646 27.76 -16.59 -44.44
C GLY A 646 26.28 -16.85 -44.12
N VAL A 647 25.45 -15.80 -43.96
CA VAL A 647 23.98 -15.94 -43.81
C VAL A 647 23.24 -16.15 -45.12
N ILE A 648 23.87 -15.98 -46.28
CA ILE A 648 23.18 -16.07 -47.58
C ILE A 648 22.97 -17.53 -48.04
N PRO A 649 23.99 -18.41 -48.01
CA PRO A 649 23.83 -19.80 -48.49
C PRO A 649 22.73 -20.59 -47.78
N ILE A 650 22.42 -20.23 -46.53
CA ILE A 650 21.40 -20.93 -45.73
C ILE A 650 19.98 -20.71 -46.26
N PHE A 651 19.70 -19.64 -47.00
CA PHE A 651 18.35 -19.36 -47.53
C PHE A 651 17.96 -20.32 -48.66
N THR A 652 18.93 -20.96 -49.30
CA THR A 652 18.70 -22.01 -50.29
C THR A 652 18.69 -23.42 -49.71
N ALA A 653 18.98 -23.57 -48.41
CA ALA A 653 19.06 -24.88 -47.79
C ALA A 653 17.68 -25.52 -47.59
N GLU A 654 17.61 -26.83 -47.83
CA GLU A 654 16.40 -27.62 -47.61
C GLU A 654 16.39 -28.20 -46.19
N MET A 655 15.23 -28.11 -45.54
CA MET A 655 15.03 -28.66 -44.19
C MET A 655 14.41 -30.05 -44.29
N PRO A 656 14.73 -30.99 -43.38
CA PRO A 656 14.20 -32.36 -43.43
C PRO A 656 12.73 -32.48 -42.98
N PHE A 657 11.99 -31.38 -42.99
CA PHE A 657 10.61 -31.29 -42.53
C PHE A 657 9.88 -30.12 -43.19
N ASP A 658 8.56 -30.25 -43.29
CA ASP A 658 7.66 -29.14 -43.59
C ASP A 658 7.12 -28.53 -42.29
N PHE A 659 7.08 -27.21 -42.21
CA PHE A 659 6.57 -26.50 -41.03
C PHE A 659 5.12 -26.89 -40.68
N GLY A 660 4.28 -27.18 -41.66
CA GLY A 660 2.89 -27.64 -41.44
C GLY A 660 2.77 -29.02 -40.78
N ASN A 661 3.82 -29.84 -40.86
CA ASN A 661 3.83 -31.17 -40.23
C ASN A 661 4.28 -31.13 -38.76
N ILE A 662 4.91 -30.02 -38.34
CA ILE A 662 5.42 -29.84 -36.98
C ILE A 662 4.72 -28.71 -36.22
N ILE A 663 3.91 -27.89 -36.90
CA ILE A 663 3.13 -26.80 -36.30
C ILE A 663 1.68 -26.87 -36.81
N PRO A 664 0.69 -26.99 -35.92
CA PRO A 664 -0.71 -27.00 -36.33
C PRO A 664 -1.11 -25.64 -36.95
N ASN A 665 -1.90 -25.69 -38.04
CA ASN A 665 -2.40 -24.50 -38.75
C ASN A 665 -1.31 -23.53 -39.24
N PHE A 666 -0.12 -24.04 -39.59
CA PHE A 666 0.97 -23.21 -40.10
C PHE A 666 0.56 -22.43 -41.36
N SER A 667 0.89 -21.14 -41.39
CA SER A 667 0.73 -20.26 -42.56
C SER A 667 2.06 -19.58 -42.88
N PRO A 668 2.59 -19.74 -44.11
CA PRO A 668 3.80 -19.04 -44.54
C PRO A 668 3.70 -17.51 -44.45
N MET A 669 2.49 -16.96 -44.59
CA MET A 669 2.24 -15.50 -44.49
C MET A 669 2.41 -14.97 -43.06
N MET A 670 2.41 -15.85 -42.05
CA MET A 670 2.57 -15.52 -40.64
C MET A 670 3.98 -15.89 -40.12
N LEU A 671 4.88 -16.34 -40.99
CA LEU A 671 6.25 -16.68 -40.63
C LEU A 671 7.09 -15.41 -40.50
N LEU A 672 7.68 -15.21 -39.31
CA LEU A 672 8.61 -14.13 -39.03
C LEU A 672 9.99 -14.70 -38.70
N HIS A 673 11.03 -14.23 -39.39
CA HIS A 673 12.42 -14.50 -38.99
C HIS A 673 12.74 -13.65 -37.75
N GLY A 674 12.76 -14.28 -36.57
CA GLY A 674 12.91 -13.59 -35.29
C GLY A 674 14.37 -13.33 -34.87
N GLU A 675 15.23 -14.36 -34.92
CA GLU A 675 16.60 -14.30 -34.40
C GLU A 675 17.59 -15.02 -35.33
N GLN A 676 18.83 -14.52 -35.42
CA GLN A 676 19.90 -15.10 -36.23
C GLN A 676 21.23 -15.15 -35.48
N TYR A 677 21.90 -16.30 -35.54
CA TYR A 677 23.25 -16.52 -35.03
C TYR A 677 24.14 -17.08 -36.15
N LEU A 678 25.33 -16.50 -36.34
CA LEU A 678 26.32 -16.93 -37.32
C LEU A 678 27.68 -17.17 -36.63
N GLU A 679 28.27 -18.34 -36.87
CA GLU A 679 29.63 -18.69 -36.44
C GLU A 679 30.50 -18.98 -37.67
N ILE A 680 31.58 -18.20 -37.87
CA ILE A 680 32.53 -18.42 -38.95
C ILE A 680 33.72 -19.21 -38.40
N ARG A 681 33.86 -20.45 -38.87
CA ARG A 681 34.91 -21.37 -38.39
C ARG A 681 36.22 -21.27 -39.17
N LYS A 682 36.18 -20.75 -40.39
CA LYS A 682 37.35 -20.54 -41.25
C LYS A 682 37.24 -19.17 -41.92
N PHE A 683 38.27 -18.34 -41.72
CA PHE A 683 38.36 -16.98 -42.24
C PHE A 683 39.73 -16.79 -42.90
N PRO A 684 39.86 -16.02 -44.01
CA PRO A 684 38.80 -15.31 -44.74
C PRO A 684 37.80 -16.24 -45.43
N LEU A 685 36.58 -15.72 -45.67
CA LEU A 685 35.59 -16.42 -46.50
C LEU A 685 36.07 -16.42 -47.97
N PRO A 686 35.77 -17.48 -48.75
CA PRO A 686 36.03 -17.46 -50.19
C PRO A 686 35.22 -16.36 -50.86
N THR A 687 35.77 -15.76 -51.92
CA THR A 687 35.13 -14.69 -52.70
C THR A 687 34.30 -15.20 -53.88
N SER A 688 34.49 -16.47 -54.23
CA SER A 688 33.71 -17.24 -55.19
C SER A 688 33.78 -18.74 -54.85
N GLY A 689 32.83 -19.53 -55.33
CA GLY A 689 32.87 -20.98 -55.20
C GLY A 689 31.49 -21.62 -55.08
N THR A 690 31.51 -22.94 -54.87
CA THR A 690 30.31 -23.73 -54.57
C THR A 690 30.31 -24.13 -53.11
N LEU A 691 29.31 -23.67 -52.36
CA LEU A 691 29.09 -24.03 -50.97
C LEU A 691 28.03 -25.13 -50.89
N GLU A 692 28.14 -26.02 -49.91
CA GLU A 692 27.14 -27.03 -49.60
C GLU A 692 26.59 -26.77 -48.19
N SER A 693 25.27 -26.62 -48.07
CA SER A 693 24.57 -26.39 -46.81
C SER A 693 23.69 -27.57 -46.42
N ARG A 694 23.69 -27.93 -45.13
CA ARG A 694 22.80 -28.95 -44.54
C ARG A 694 22.07 -28.37 -43.35
N GLY A 695 20.75 -28.41 -43.38
CA GLY A 695 19.88 -27.91 -42.31
C GLY A 695 19.30 -29.02 -41.43
N LYS A 696 19.00 -28.70 -40.17
CA LYS A 696 18.29 -29.60 -39.25
C LYS A 696 17.38 -28.85 -38.29
N LEU A 697 16.35 -29.57 -37.82
CA LEU A 697 15.51 -29.11 -36.72
C LEU A 697 16.27 -29.29 -35.40
N VAL A 698 16.41 -28.21 -34.63
CA VAL A 698 17.01 -28.24 -33.29
C VAL A 698 15.94 -28.37 -32.23
N GLU A 699 14.88 -27.57 -32.33
CA GLU A 699 13.85 -27.47 -31.29
C GLU A 699 12.58 -26.84 -31.86
N VAL A 700 11.42 -27.24 -31.31
CA VAL A 700 10.15 -26.54 -31.48
C VAL A 700 9.61 -26.21 -30.10
N VAL A 701 9.39 -24.93 -29.82
CA VAL A 701 8.89 -24.44 -28.54
C VAL A 701 7.47 -23.92 -28.72
N ASP A 702 6.53 -24.51 -28.02
CA ASP A 702 5.15 -24.01 -27.93
C ASP A 702 5.11 -22.76 -27.04
N LYS A 703 4.58 -21.65 -27.57
CA LYS A 703 4.34 -20.39 -26.84
C LYS A 703 2.85 -20.16 -26.56
N GLY A 704 2.02 -21.18 -26.74
CA GLY A 704 0.57 -21.16 -26.55
C GLY A 704 -0.17 -20.68 -27.79
N ASN A 705 0.00 -19.41 -28.17
CA ASN A 705 -0.65 -18.83 -29.36
C ASN A 705 0.28 -18.73 -30.59
N ALA A 706 1.53 -19.14 -30.45
CA ALA A 706 2.56 -19.17 -31.49
C ALA A 706 3.55 -20.30 -31.20
N ALA A 707 4.40 -20.63 -32.17
CA ALA A 707 5.50 -21.57 -31.98
C ALA A 707 6.82 -20.93 -32.41
N VAL A 708 7.91 -21.28 -31.72
CA VAL A 708 9.28 -20.94 -32.14
C VAL A 708 9.92 -22.20 -32.69
N VAL A 709 10.35 -22.16 -33.95
CA VAL A 709 11.09 -23.26 -34.59
C VAL A 709 12.55 -22.86 -34.70
N LYS A 710 13.40 -23.57 -33.99
CA LYS A 710 14.85 -23.36 -34.02
C LYS A 710 15.49 -24.33 -34.99
N THR A 711 16.22 -23.78 -35.95
CA THR A 711 16.94 -24.54 -36.98
C THR A 711 18.44 -24.30 -36.84
N ALA A 712 19.25 -25.28 -37.23
CA ALA A 712 20.70 -25.15 -37.33
C ALA A 712 21.15 -25.60 -38.70
N LEU A 713 22.09 -24.85 -39.29
CA LEU A 713 22.64 -25.15 -40.60
C LEU A 713 24.16 -25.11 -40.55
N THR A 714 24.78 -26.07 -41.22
CA THR A 714 26.24 -26.11 -41.44
C THR A 714 26.51 -25.91 -42.91
N THR A 715 27.39 -24.97 -43.24
CA THR A 715 27.81 -24.70 -44.62
C THR A 715 29.31 -24.92 -44.76
N VAL A 716 29.69 -25.69 -45.78
CA VAL A 716 31.06 -26.06 -46.10
C VAL A 716 31.38 -25.71 -47.55
N ASN A 717 32.66 -25.57 -47.90
CA ASN A 717 33.05 -25.47 -49.30
C ASN A 717 32.97 -26.88 -49.91
N LYS A 718 32.25 -27.03 -51.02
CA LYS A 718 31.99 -28.35 -51.59
C LYS A 718 33.27 -29.10 -52.00
N GLU A 719 34.30 -28.38 -52.43
CA GLU A 719 35.55 -28.98 -52.90
C GLU A 719 36.51 -29.28 -51.75
N THR A 720 36.54 -28.45 -50.72
CA THR A 720 37.55 -28.55 -49.65
C THR A 720 37.03 -29.08 -48.32
N GLY A 721 35.71 -29.21 -48.15
CA GLY A 721 35.06 -29.39 -46.84
C GLY A 721 35.13 -28.12 -46.02
#